data_AF-A0A2U3CCG3-F1
#
_entry.id   AF-A0A2U3CCG3-F1
#
_cell.length_a   1.000
_cell.length_b   1.000
_cell.length_c   1.000
_cell.angle_alpha   90.00
_cell.angle_beta   90.00
_cell.angle_gamma   90.00
#
_symmetry.space_group_name_H-M   'P 1'
#
loop_
_entity.id
_entity.type
_entity.pdbx_description
1 polymer ?
#
loop_
_entity_poly.entity_id
_entity_poly.type
_entity_poly.pdbx_seq_one_letter_code
_entity_poly.pdbx_strand_id
1 'polypeptide(L)'
;MSICQWNEKESYGASKMEKVSLTINSTEISAAKGTSILEAAQNSGIYIPKLCTHPDLPPSQSLKPVEFVYRGDVQYKNDNSSSSKEHEGCQLCVVKIEGEEELLTACNKEVEENMTIWTDTSEIQDFRREKMMNILSKHHHACLTCAQQAGCSREPCSTNVPVEERCCPEFGRCELQKLAEYIGIREDTPRYIPKETQVLDDEPLFIRNYELCIGCTRCVRICRDIRGVESLGFVFSNGETIVGSIAPTLKESGCKFCGACVEVCPTGALSDKDILWSERERALVPCRDTCPLEADVPRYIRYIAERKFDEAVAVIREKTPFPLVLGRICFHTCEEKCCRNEINEPIAICALKRFAMEHDTGTWKSKVKVAPATGKKIAIVGSGPAGLTAAYYLAKAGHSMTVFEAESRAGGMMNFGIPEYRLPREILKKDLEYIINMGVKIKTEEMIGENLTLKDLNTQGYEVIFLAIGAQQAKKLRIDGIEHENVLWGLDFLKKVNLNYEVNVEKRVIVIGGGNVAMDVALTALRLGANEIIIICLESREEIPAHEWEIKEVVEEGIKLNCSWGPKQILSKDGKITGIELIKCTSVFDTKGTFSPIFDETITQTIETEMVIMAIGQDADLSVLNKETQDEISHGRFIKINEDSLETTIPGVFAGGEVTEGPISVVEALEMGRKAAQTIDKYLGGTGNIDEVLAEIETPNAWLGREEGFYDKQRVEIPAIPISERSKGFNEIELGYMEEMAVEEAKRCLRCDLRLQISPVILPPEKWLELSTENVQNVPESGGAFQLLDENKHVIFIQGTPNLRQVLEEKVSSMPNACYFGFEEDPMYTKRESEILQQFMQEFGRMPEGNEELDDDLF
;
A
#
# COMPACT_ATOMS: atom_id res chain seq x y z
N MET A 1 -0.79 -6.06 24.73
CA MET A 1 -1.20 -7.36 25.32
C MET A 1 -0.96 -8.42 24.27
N SER A 2 -0.24 -9.47 24.68
CA SER A 2 0.32 -10.62 23.94
C SER A 2 -0.34 -10.99 22.59
N ILE A 3 0.41 -10.84 21.50
CA ILE A 3 0.15 -11.48 20.19
C ILE A 3 1.08 -12.69 20.10
N CYS A 4 0.67 -13.78 20.73
CA CYS A 4 1.20 -15.12 20.52
C CYS A 4 0.02 -16.09 20.63
N GLN A 5 -0.88 -16.01 19.67
CA GLN A 5 -1.81 -17.10 19.37
C GLN A 5 -1.55 -17.52 17.94
N TRP A 6 -0.77 -18.59 17.82
CA TRP A 6 -0.64 -19.37 16.59
C TRP A 6 -2.04 -19.87 16.22
N ASN A 7 -2.55 -19.40 15.07
CA ASN A 7 -3.83 -19.85 14.53
C ASN A 7 -3.74 -21.34 14.18
N GLU A 8 -4.51 -22.16 14.91
CA GLU A 8 -4.89 -23.50 14.47
C GLU A 8 -5.64 -23.38 13.13
N LYS A 9 -5.02 -23.80 12.03
CA LYS A 9 -5.72 -23.99 10.76
C LYS A 9 -6.82 -25.04 10.96
N GLU A 10 -8.07 -24.66 10.71
CA GLU A 10 -9.23 -25.55 10.72
C GLU A 10 -9.01 -26.74 9.77
N SER A 11 -8.83 -27.91 10.37
CA SER A 11 -8.71 -29.19 9.69
C SER A 11 -10.08 -29.68 9.22
N TYR A 12 -10.38 -29.55 7.93
CA TYR A 12 -11.43 -30.34 7.31
C TYR A 12 -10.96 -31.81 7.25
N GLY A 13 -11.48 -32.63 8.17
CA GLY A 13 -11.30 -34.08 8.17
C GLY A 13 -10.09 -34.62 8.95
N ALA A 14 -9.84 -34.14 10.18
CA ALA A 14 -8.84 -34.76 11.04
C ALA A 14 -9.32 -36.15 11.53
N SER A 15 -8.99 -37.20 10.78
CA SER A 15 -8.71 -38.49 11.43
C SER A 15 -7.65 -38.24 12.49
N LYS A 16 -7.82 -38.72 13.73
CA LYS A 16 -6.76 -38.73 14.74
C LYS A 16 -5.52 -39.36 14.12
N MET A 17 -4.59 -38.55 13.63
CA MET A 17 -3.34 -39.04 13.05
C MET A 17 -2.53 -39.66 14.18
N GLU A 18 -2.13 -40.91 13.97
CA GLU A 18 -1.24 -41.64 14.86
C GLU A 18 0.05 -40.83 15.03
N LYS A 19 0.45 -40.55 16.27
CA LYS A 19 1.71 -39.86 16.57
C LYS A 19 2.80 -40.88 16.82
N VAL A 20 4.01 -40.55 16.40
CA VAL A 20 5.22 -41.33 16.68
C VAL A 20 6.15 -40.55 17.59
N SER A 21 6.87 -41.24 18.48
CA SER A 21 7.98 -40.66 19.25
C SER A 21 9.30 -40.88 18.52
N LEU A 22 10.15 -39.85 18.49
CA LEU A 22 11.49 -39.90 17.90
C LEU A 22 12.42 -38.95 18.66
N THR A 23 13.73 -39.14 18.50
CA THR A 23 14.75 -38.30 19.14
C THR A 23 15.57 -37.56 18.09
N ILE A 24 15.66 -36.23 18.19
CA ILE A 24 16.53 -35.39 17.36
C ILE A 24 17.53 -34.66 18.26
N ASN A 25 18.83 -34.87 18.05
CA ASN A 25 19.91 -34.28 18.86
C ASN A 25 19.76 -34.49 20.38
N SER A 26 19.27 -35.67 20.79
CA SER A 26 18.94 -36.01 22.19
C SER A 26 17.68 -35.37 22.76
N THR A 27 16.92 -34.62 21.96
CA THR A 27 15.59 -34.11 22.32
C THR A 27 14.52 -35.08 21.84
N GLU A 28 13.72 -35.61 22.77
CA GLU A 28 12.55 -36.42 22.43
C GLU A 28 11.43 -35.51 21.91
N ILE A 29 10.92 -35.83 20.73
CA ILE A 29 9.85 -35.08 20.06
C ILE A 29 8.74 -36.02 19.63
N SER A 30 7.52 -35.49 19.49
CA SER A 30 6.37 -36.23 18.98
C SER A 30 5.85 -35.59 17.71
N ALA A 31 5.75 -36.37 16.64
CA ALA A 31 5.31 -35.92 15.33
C ALA A 31 4.18 -36.80 14.78
N ALA A 32 3.37 -36.27 13.87
CA ALA A 32 2.38 -37.07 13.18
C ALA A 32 3.08 -38.08 12.25
N LYS A 33 2.57 -39.31 12.19
CA LYS A 33 3.06 -40.33 11.27
C LYS A 33 2.88 -39.86 9.82
N GLY A 34 3.92 -40.00 9.00
CA GLY A 34 3.96 -39.52 7.61
C GLY A 34 4.52 -38.10 7.44
N THR A 35 4.81 -37.38 8.52
CA THR A 35 5.52 -36.09 8.48
C THR A 35 6.99 -36.30 8.12
N SER A 36 7.59 -35.41 7.33
CA SER A 36 9.04 -35.47 7.04
C SER A 36 9.86 -35.13 8.29
N ILE A 37 11.10 -35.65 8.39
CA ILE A 37 12.02 -35.29 9.48
C ILE A 37 12.21 -33.77 9.55
N LEU A 38 12.30 -33.09 8.40
CA LEU A 38 12.50 -31.64 8.35
C LEU A 38 11.32 -30.88 8.96
N GLU A 39 10.09 -31.29 8.65
CA GLU A 39 8.88 -30.68 9.19
C GLU A 39 8.70 -30.99 10.68
N ALA A 40 9.00 -32.22 11.11
CA ALA A 40 9.00 -32.61 12.52
C ALA A 40 10.01 -31.81 13.34
N ALA A 41 11.22 -31.61 12.81
CA ALA A 41 12.25 -30.77 13.42
C ALA A 41 11.79 -29.31 13.54
N GLN A 42 11.23 -28.73 12.48
CA GLN A 42 10.74 -27.35 12.47
C GLN A 42 9.61 -27.13 13.48
N ASN A 43 8.63 -28.04 13.54
CA ASN A 43 7.53 -27.99 14.50
C ASN A 43 7.99 -28.12 15.96
N SER A 44 9.21 -28.62 16.17
CA SER A 44 9.85 -28.78 17.48
C SER A 44 10.93 -27.72 17.77
N GLY A 45 11.02 -26.67 16.95
CA GLY A 45 12.00 -25.59 17.12
C GLY A 45 13.45 -25.96 16.74
N ILE A 46 13.67 -27.12 16.13
CA ILE A 46 15.00 -27.59 15.71
C ILE A 46 15.27 -27.12 14.28
N TYR A 47 16.28 -26.26 14.13
CA TYR A 47 16.68 -25.77 12.82
C TYR A 47 17.59 -26.77 12.10
N ILE A 48 17.14 -27.24 10.94
CA ILE A 48 17.97 -27.97 9.97
C ILE A 48 18.20 -27.03 8.78
N PRO A 49 19.45 -26.79 8.33
CA PRO A 49 19.77 -26.01 7.13
C PRO A 49 19.01 -26.46 5.87
N LYS A 50 18.44 -25.50 5.13
CA LYS A 50 17.69 -25.75 3.89
C LYS A 50 17.66 -24.48 3.03
N LEU A 51 17.57 -24.65 1.71
CA LEU A 51 17.48 -23.53 0.76
C LEU A 51 16.48 -23.74 -0.39
N CYS A 52 16.17 -24.99 -0.76
CA CYS A 52 15.14 -25.25 -1.77
C CYS A 52 13.74 -25.44 -1.14
N THR A 53 13.62 -25.66 0.15
CA THR A 53 12.31 -25.87 0.82
C THR A 53 11.72 -24.54 1.28
N HIS A 54 10.41 -24.37 1.21
CA HIS A 54 9.68 -23.21 1.71
C HIS A 54 8.41 -23.70 2.42
N PRO A 55 7.94 -23.06 3.52
CA PRO A 55 6.79 -23.55 4.29
C PRO A 55 5.52 -23.80 3.45
N ASP A 56 5.23 -22.91 2.50
CA ASP A 56 4.04 -23.04 1.65
C ASP A 56 4.24 -23.87 0.37
N LEU A 57 5.43 -24.47 0.15
CA LEU A 57 5.71 -25.17 -1.10
C LEU A 57 5.79 -26.69 -0.90
N PRO A 58 5.28 -27.48 -1.86
CA PRO A 58 5.49 -28.92 -1.85
C PRO A 58 6.98 -29.27 -2.03
N PRO A 59 7.39 -30.50 -1.69
CA PRO A 59 8.76 -30.97 -1.89
C PRO A 59 9.22 -30.87 -3.35
N SER A 60 10.52 -30.60 -3.55
CA SER A 60 11.10 -30.35 -4.88
C SER A 60 11.15 -31.58 -5.78
N GLN A 61 11.13 -32.80 -5.23
CA GLN A 61 11.21 -34.03 -6.04
C GLN A 61 9.95 -34.30 -6.88
N SER A 62 8.81 -33.75 -6.48
CA SER A 62 7.53 -33.88 -7.22
C SER A 62 7.52 -33.18 -8.59
N LEU A 63 8.54 -32.38 -8.88
CA LEU A 63 8.67 -31.60 -10.11
C LEU A 63 9.36 -32.40 -11.21
N LYS A 64 8.76 -32.38 -12.40
CA LYS A 64 9.37 -32.92 -13.63
C LYS A 64 9.91 -31.78 -14.50
N PRO A 65 11.07 -31.97 -15.15
CA PRO A 65 11.60 -30.98 -16.08
C PRO A 65 10.68 -30.87 -17.31
N VAL A 66 10.62 -29.67 -17.88
CA VAL A 66 9.95 -29.42 -19.17
C VAL A 66 10.90 -29.73 -20.33
N GLU A 67 10.42 -29.69 -21.57
CA GLU A 67 11.25 -29.94 -22.75
C GLU A 67 12.28 -28.82 -22.97
N PHE A 68 11.83 -27.57 -22.80
CA PHE A 68 12.64 -26.37 -22.95
C PHE A 68 12.19 -25.26 -22.01
N VAL A 69 13.11 -24.36 -21.69
CA VAL A 69 12.84 -23.07 -21.02
C VAL A 69 13.59 -21.95 -21.72
N TYR A 70 13.18 -20.72 -21.45
CA TYR A 70 13.78 -19.50 -21.98
C TYR A 70 14.34 -18.63 -20.87
N ARG A 71 15.51 -18.04 -21.12
CA ARG A 71 16.07 -16.91 -20.38
C ARG A 71 16.28 -15.78 -21.38
N GLY A 72 15.26 -14.93 -21.53
CA GLY A 72 15.15 -13.99 -22.64
C GLY A 72 15.13 -14.73 -23.97
N ASP A 73 15.98 -14.32 -24.91
CA ASP A 73 16.03 -14.90 -26.25
C ASP A 73 16.75 -16.27 -26.30
N VAL A 74 17.39 -16.69 -25.20
CA VAL A 74 18.15 -17.94 -25.14
C VAL A 74 17.24 -19.09 -24.72
N GLN A 75 17.08 -20.07 -25.61
CA GLN A 75 16.39 -21.32 -25.33
C GLN A 75 17.35 -22.38 -24.77
N TYR A 76 16.98 -23.00 -23.66
CA TYR A 76 17.68 -24.14 -23.08
C TYR A 76 16.83 -25.39 -23.26
N LYS A 77 17.43 -26.44 -23.82
CA LYS A 77 16.79 -27.74 -24.01
C LYS A 77 17.19 -28.70 -22.89
N ASN A 78 16.26 -29.55 -22.49
CA ASN A 78 16.54 -30.61 -21.53
C ASN A 78 17.42 -31.71 -22.17
N ASP A 79 18.58 -31.98 -21.59
CA ASP A 79 19.54 -32.98 -22.05
C ASP A 79 19.01 -34.42 -21.92
N ASN A 80 18.09 -34.64 -20.97
CA ASN A 80 17.53 -35.94 -20.69
C ASN A 80 16.20 -36.13 -21.43
N SER A 81 16.25 -36.87 -22.54
CA SER A 81 15.06 -37.29 -23.32
C SER A 81 14.19 -38.35 -22.60
N SER A 82 14.62 -38.86 -21.44
CA SER A 82 13.83 -39.72 -20.55
C SER A 82 13.38 -38.92 -19.33
N SER A 83 12.07 -38.71 -19.22
CA SER A 83 11.39 -37.82 -18.28
C SER A 83 11.37 -38.29 -16.80
N SER A 84 12.39 -39.03 -16.34
CA SER A 84 12.37 -39.74 -15.06
C SER A 84 13.37 -39.26 -14.01
N LYS A 85 14.26 -38.32 -14.32
CA LYS A 85 15.19 -37.77 -13.31
C LYS A 85 14.53 -36.58 -12.60
N GLU A 86 14.32 -36.70 -11.30
CA GLU A 86 13.73 -35.67 -10.44
C GLU A 86 14.78 -34.64 -10.00
N HIS A 87 14.33 -33.47 -9.53
CA HIS A 87 15.23 -32.45 -8.98
C HIS A 87 15.82 -32.92 -7.64
N GLU A 88 17.15 -33.02 -7.56
CA GLU A 88 17.86 -33.56 -6.40
C GLU A 88 17.85 -32.63 -5.16
N GLY A 89 17.24 -31.44 -5.25
CA GLY A 89 17.18 -30.46 -4.17
C GLY A 89 18.52 -29.79 -3.87
N CYS A 90 18.56 -28.97 -2.81
CA CYS A 90 19.79 -28.29 -2.36
C CYS A 90 20.73 -29.20 -1.54
N GLN A 91 20.23 -30.33 -1.03
CA GLN A 91 20.96 -31.29 -0.19
C GLN A 91 21.56 -30.73 1.11
N LEU A 92 21.17 -29.52 1.54
CA LEU A 92 21.66 -28.93 2.81
C LEU A 92 20.99 -29.54 4.05
N CYS A 93 19.79 -30.11 3.89
CA CYS A 93 19.00 -30.67 5.00
C CYS A 93 19.41 -32.09 5.39
N VAL A 94 20.66 -32.48 5.12
CA VAL A 94 21.16 -33.81 5.47
C VAL A 94 21.20 -34.04 6.98
N VAL A 95 20.90 -35.26 7.38
CA VAL A 95 20.88 -35.78 8.75
C VAL A 95 21.48 -37.18 8.79
N LYS A 96 21.98 -37.57 9.96
CA LYS A 96 22.42 -38.94 10.26
C LYS A 96 21.31 -39.63 11.04
N ILE A 97 20.90 -40.82 10.60
CA ILE A 97 19.91 -41.64 11.30
C ILE A 97 20.62 -42.86 11.89
N GLU A 98 20.28 -43.23 13.11
CA GLU A 98 20.83 -44.42 13.75
C GLU A 98 20.51 -45.68 12.93
N GLY A 99 21.54 -46.48 12.64
CA GLY A 99 21.41 -47.69 11.83
C GLY A 99 21.56 -47.49 10.32
N GLU A 100 21.53 -46.25 9.81
CA GLU A 100 21.75 -45.95 8.39
C GLU A 100 23.23 -45.62 8.13
N GLU A 101 23.83 -46.25 7.10
CA GLU A 101 25.23 -46.02 6.75
C GLU A 101 25.43 -44.65 6.08
N GLU A 102 24.50 -44.22 5.24
CA GLU A 102 24.59 -42.96 4.47
C GLU A 102 23.90 -41.77 5.18
N LEU A 103 24.29 -40.54 4.80
CA LEU A 103 23.55 -39.34 5.15
C LEU A 103 22.29 -39.23 4.30
N LEU A 104 21.16 -38.95 4.94
CA LEU A 104 19.86 -38.85 4.28
C LEU A 104 19.32 -37.43 4.35
N THR A 105 18.48 -37.05 3.39
CA THR A 105 17.85 -35.72 3.38
C THR A 105 16.61 -35.70 4.26
N ALA A 106 16.58 -34.79 5.24
CA ALA A 106 15.46 -34.67 6.18
C ALA A 106 14.15 -34.27 5.49
N CYS A 107 14.20 -33.59 4.34
CA CYS A 107 13.00 -33.19 3.61
C CYS A 107 12.27 -34.35 2.92
N ASN A 108 12.90 -35.52 2.79
CA ASN A 108 12.38 -36.65 2.03
C ASN A 108 12.12 -37.91 2.84
N LYS A 109 12.69 -37.99 4.05
CA LYS A 109 12.53 -39.16 4.92
C LYS A 109 11.42 -38.86 5.93
N GLU A 110 10.41 -39.73 5.96
CA GLU A 110 9.34 -39.67 6.95
C GLU A 110 9.83 -40.12 8.33
N VAL A 111 9.23 -39.57 9.38
CA VAL A 111 9.49 -39.97 10.76
C VAL A 111 8.90 -41.35 11.06
N GLU A 112 9.65 -42.16 11.80
CA GLU A 112 9.25 -43.50 12.24
C GLU A 112 9.38 -43.60 13.77
N GLU A 113 8.63 -44.52 14.38
CA GLU A 113 8.65 -44.74 15.82
C GLU A 113 10.04 -45.15 16.32
N ASN A 114 10.52 -44.51 17.39
CA ASN A 114 11.83 -44.71 18.01
C ASN A 114 13.02 -44.39 17.08
N MET A 115 12.84 -43.52 16.09
CA MET A 115 13.94 -43.06 15.24
C MET A 115 14.88 -42.12 16.02
N THR A 116 16.20 -42.36 15.96
CA THR A 116 17.22 -41.45 16.52
C THR A 116 17.95 -40.73 15.39
N ILE A 117 17.99 -39.39 15.46
CA ILE A 117 18.48 -38.52 14.39
C ILE A 117 19.47 -37.51 14.95
N TRP A 118 20.58 -37.31 14.24
CA TRP A 118 21.53 -36.24 14.49
C TRP A 118 21.57 -35.26 13.32
N THR A 119 21.59 -33.96 13.62
CA THR A 119 21.58 -32.91 12.61
C THR A 119 22.86 -32.09 12.56
N ASP A 120 23.83 -32.37 13.45
CA ASP A 120 25.02 -31.52 13.63
C ASP A 120 26.30 -32.31 14.00
N THR A 121 26.53 -33.45 13.33
CA THR A 121 27.81 -34.16 13.44
C THR A 121 28.87 -33.50 12.54
N SER A 122 30.15 -33.75 12.81
CA SER A 122 31.25 -33.26 11.96
C SER A 122 31.10 -33.70 10.49
N GLU A 123 30.69 -34.96 10.27
CA GLU A 123 30.38 -35.51 8.95
C GLU A 123 29.27 -34.71 8.23
N ILE A 124 28.19 -34.36 8.95
CA ILE A 124 27.09 -33.55 8.42
C ILE A 124 27.57 -32.14 8.08
N GLN A 125 28.34 -31.52 8.96
CA GLN A 125 28.86 -30.17 8.74
C GLN A 125 29.80 -30.12 7.53
N ASP A 126 30.70 -31.09 7.38
CA ASP A 126 31.60 -31.20 6.23
C ASP A 126 30.83 -31.38 4.92
N PHE A 127 29.81 -32.25 4.92
CA PHE A 127 28.95 -32.45 3.75
C PHE A 127 28.18 -31.17 3.40
N ARG A 128 27.61 -30.47 4.39
CA ARG A 128 26.91 -29.19 4.16
C ARG A 128 27.83 -28.13 3.59
N ARG A 129 29.05 -28.02 4.10
CA ARG A 129 30.08 -27.10 3.60
C ARG A 129 30.45 -27.43 2.14
N GLU A 130 30.58 -28.70 1.78
CA GLU A 130 30.80 -29.13 0.39
C GLU A 130 29.63 -28.74 -0.53
N LYS A 131 28.39 -28.97 -0.10
CA LYS A 131 27.21 -28.58 -0.88
C LYS A 131 27.04 -27.07 -0.99
N MET A 132 27.32 -26.33 0.08
CA MET A 132 27.33 -24.86 0.07
C MET A 132 28.39 -24.33 -0.91
N MET A 133 29.60 -24.90 -0.90
CA MET A 133 30.65 -24.58 -1.88
C MET A 133 30.15 -24.76 -3.33
N ASN A 134 29.46 -25.86 -3.64
CA ASN A 134 28.92 -26.09 -4.97
C ASN A 134 27.86 -25.04 -5.37
N ILE A 135 27.02 -24.60 -4.44
CA ILE A 135 26.03 -23.53 -4.68
C ILE A 135 26.75 -22.18 -4.91
N LEU A 136 27.66 -21.81 -4.01
CA LEU A 136 28.39 -20.54 -4.07
C LEU A 136 29.30 -20.45 -5.31
N SER A 137 29.91 -21.55 -5.76
CA SER A 137 30.72 -21.56 -6.99
C SER A 137 29.95 -21.06 -8.23
N LYS A 138 28.61 -21.05 -8.18
CA LYS A 138 27.70 -20.63 -9.24
C LYS A 138 26.97 -19.31 -8.93
N HIS A 139 27.28 -18.67 -7.81
CA HIS A 139 26.64 -17.45 -7.32
C HIS A 139 27.71 -16.42 -6.96
N HIS A 140 27.38 -15.13 -7.06
CA HIS A 140 28.22 -14.03 -6.60
C HIS A 140 28.52 -14.18 -5.11
N HIS A 141 29.77 -14.49 -4.74
CA HIS A 141 30.14 -14.77 -3.35
C HIS A 141 31.47 -14.16 -2.91
N ALA A 142 32.16 -13.40 -3.75
CA ALA A 142 33.51 -12.91 -3.42
C ALA A 142 33.52 -12.04 -2.16
N CYS A 143 32.46 -11.26 -1.90
CA CYS A 143 32.40 -10.46 -0.67
C CYS A 143 32.02 -11.29 0.57
N LEU A 144 31.35 -12.44 0.44
CA LEU A 144 31.07 -13.34 1.59
C LEU A 144 32.34 -14.00 2.14
N THR A 145 33.36 -14.14 1.29
CA THR A 145 34.67 -14.68 1.66
C THR A 145 35.70 -13.57 1.93
N CYS A 146 35.30 -12.30 1.88
CA CYS A 146 36.21 -11.17 2.02
C CYS A 146 36.50 -10.89 3.49
N ALA A 147 37.79 -10.76 3.84
CA ALA A 147 38.21 -10.38 5.19
C ALA A 147 37.72 -8.98 5.62
N GLN A 148 37.31 -8.12 4.68
CA GLN A 148 36.75 -6.78 4.93
C GLN A 148 35.23 -6.74 4.78
N GLN A 149 34.53 -7.88 4.80
CA GLN A 149 33.07 -7.91 4.63
C GLN A 149 32.34 -7.11 5.72
N ALA A 150 32.89 -7.08 6.93
CA ALA A 150 32.43 -6.24 8.03
C ALA A 150 32.88 -4.78 7.80
N GLY A 151 31.94 -3.85 7.64
CA GLY A 151 32.25 -2.42 7.52
C GLY A 151 32.53 -1.91 6.10
N CYS A 152 32.39 -2.74 5.05
CA CYS A 152 32.68 -2.33 3.66
C CYS A 152 31.66 -1.31 3.13
N SER A 153 32.12 -0.14 2.65
CA SER A 153 31.27 0.85 1.96
C SER A 153 30.74 0.38 0.61
N ARG A 154 31.15 -0.81 0.14
CA ARG A 154 30.87 -1.49 -1.13
C ARG A 154 31.42 -0.76 -2.36
N GLU A 155 31.32 0.56 -2.39
CA GLU A 155 31.90 1.41 -3.43
C GLU A 155 32.68 2.59 -2.83
N PRO A 156 33.92 2.86 -3.31
CA PRO A 156 34.72 2.00 -4.17
C PRO A 156 35.20 0.72 -3.45
N CYS A 157 35.43 -0.37 -4.18
CA CYS A 157 35.94 -1.62 -3.61
C CYS A 157 37.44 -1.51 -3.26
N SER A 158 37.77 -1.58 -1.97
CA SER A 158 39.14 -1.50 -1.43
C SER A 158 40.06 -2.63 -1.88
N THR A 159 39.49 -3.80 -2.19
CA THR A 159 40.22 -5.00 -2.66
C THR A 159 40.17 -5.16 -4.18
N ASN A 160 39.55 -4.21 -4.88
CA ASN A 160 39.44 -4.16 -6.34
C ASN A 160 38.83 -5.43 -6.97
N VAL A 161 37.88 -6.07 -6.27
CA VAL A 161 37.09 -7.18 -6.82
C VAL A 161 36.22 -6.64 -7.97
N PRO A 162 36.13 -7.31 -9.13
CA PRO A 162 35.24 -6.91 -10.22
C PRO A 162 33.77 -6.87 -9.78
N VAL A 163 32.97 -5.93 -10.31
CA VAL A 163 31.58 -5.70 -9.88
C VAL A 163 30.75 -6.97 -10.03
N GLU A 164 30.93 -7.67 -11.15
CA GLU A 164 30.30 -8.92 -11.55
C GLU A 164 30.65 -10.14 -10.67
N GLU A 165 31.59 -9.97 -9.73
CA GLU A 165 31.95 -11.02 -8.76
C GLU A 165 31.68 -10.61 -7.30
N ARG A 166 31.46 -9.31 -7.06
CA ARG A 166 31.06 -8.78 -5.75
C ARG A 166 29.69 -9.31 -5.38
N CYS A 167 29.31 -9.17 -4.11
CA CYS A 167 27.96 -9.56 -3.72
C CYS A 167 26.89 -8.67 -4.36
N CYS A 168 25.81 -9.33 -4.76
CA CYS A 168 24.69 -8.75 -5.51
C CYS A 168 23.96 -7.65 -4.72
N PRO A 169 23.02 -6.91 -5.35
CA PRO A 169 22.23 -5.87 -4.67
C PRO A 169 21.54 -6.33 -3.37
N GLU A 170 21.20 -7.62 -3.26
CA GLU A 170 20.59 -8.23 -2.06
C GLU A 170 21.59 -8.57 -0.93
N PHE A 171 22.85 -8.14 -1.03
CA PHE A 171 23.85 -8.40 0.01
C PHE A 171 23.45 -7.78 1.35
N GLY A 172 23.46 -8.61 2.39
CA GLY A 172 23.00 -8.36 3.75
C GLY A 172 21.56 -8.82 4.01
N ARG A 173 20.82 -9.27 2.99
CA ARG A 173 19.36 -9.46 3.08
C ARG A 173 18.85 -10.78 2.52
N CYS A 174 19.64 -11.51 1.72
CA CYS A 174 19.18 -12.76 1.11
C CYS A 174 19.34 -13.99 2.02
N GLU A 175 18.46 -14.98 1.85
CA GLU A 175 18.45 -16.23 2.62
C GLU A 175 19.74 -17.05 2.40
N LEU A 176 20.24 -17.09 1.16
CA LEU A 176 21.48 -17.81 0.83
C LEU A 176 22.66 -17.31 1.67
N GLN A 177 22.78 -15.99 1.87
CA GLN A 177 23.84 -15.41 2.68
C GLN A 177 23.74 -15.86 4.13
N LYS A 178 22.59 -15.66 4.78
CA LYS A 178 22.38 -16.08 6.18
C LYS A 178 22.69 -17.56 6.37
N LEU A 179 22.36 -18.39 5.38
CA LEU A 179 22.66 -19.81 5.41
C LEU A 179 24.15 -20.14 5.21
N ALA A 180 24.84 -19.43 4.31
CA ALA A 180 26.27 -19.58 4.08
C ALA A 180 27.08 -19.17 5.33
N GLU A 181 26.69 -18.09 6.00
CA GLU A 181 27.26 -17.66 7.27
C GLU A 181 27.04 -18.69 8.38
N TYR A 182 25.84 -19.28 8.44
CA TYR A 182 25.50 -20.30 9.44
C TYR A 182 26.27 -21.63 9.24
N ILE A 183 26.38 -22.11 7.99
CA ILE A 183 27.06 -23.38 7.67
C ILE A 183 28.59 -23.21 7.67
N GLY A 184 29.07 -22.01 7.35
CA GLY A 184 30.46 -21.71 7.05
C GLY A 184 30.81 -21.96 5.58
N ILE A 185 31.75 -21.16 5.07
CA ILE A 185 32.28 -21.27 3.71
C ILE A 185 33.67 -21.87 3.77
N ARG A 186 33.95 -22.86 2.90
CA ARG A 186 35.26 -23.49 2.84
C ARG A 186 36.28 -22.55 2.18
N GLU A 187 37.52 -22.57 2.67
CA GLU A 187 38.61 -21.78 2.10
C GLU A 187 38.96 -22.18 0.65
N ASP A 188 38.67 -23.42 0.26
CA ASP A 188 38.88 -23.94 -1.10
C ASP A 188 37.70 -23.69 -2.05
N THR A 189 36.74 -22.83 -1.66
CA THR A 189 35.60 -22.49 -2.52
C THR A 189 36.07 -21.84 -3.82
N PRO A 190 35.75 -22.41 -5.00
CA PRO A 190 36.19 -21.85 -6.27
C PRO A 190 35.60 -20.45 -6.50
N ARG A 191 36.43 -19.54 -7.00
CA ARG A 191 35.99 -18.19 -7.41
C ARG A 191 34.86 -18.31 -8.42
N TYR A 192 33.80 -17.53 -8.22
CA TYR A 192 32.71 -17.42 -9.18
C TYR A 192 33.23 -16.90 -10.52
N ILE A 193 32.81 -17.55 -11.60
CA ILE A 193 33.10 -17.10 -12.96
C ILE A 193 31.79 -16.55 -13.53
N PRO A 194 31.74 -15.24 -13.84
CA PRO A 194 30.58 -14.63 -14.48
C PRO A 194 30.14 -15.43 -15.72
N LYS A 195 28.86 -15.77 -15.76
CA LYS A 195 28.25 -16.39 -16.94
C LYS A 195 27.75 -15.26 -17.84
N GLU A 196 27.80 -15.44 -19.16
CA GLU A 196 27.09 -14.57 -20.12
C GLU A 196 25.57 -14.81 -20.01
N THR A 197 24.99 -14.51 -18.85
CA THR A 197 23.57 -14.70 -18.55
C THR A 197 22.85 -13.35 -18.49
N GLN A 198 21.63 -13.32 -19.02
CA GLN A 198 20.87 -12.09 -19.17
C GLN A 198 20.26 -11.63 -17.84
N VAL A 199 20.44 -10.35 -17.52
CA VAL A 199 19.58 -9.63 -16.58
C VAL A 199 18.40 -9.08 -17.39
N LEU A 200 17.18 -9.46 -17.02
CA LEU A 200 15.95 -8.96 -17.62
C LEU A 200 15.35 -7.91 -16.69
N ASP A 201 15.57 -6.65 -17.02
CA ASP A 201 15.10 -5.48 -16.28
C ASP A 201 14.01 -4.70 -17.04
N ASP A 202 13.60 -5.18 -18.21
CA ASP A 202 12.53 -4.62 -19.06
C ASP A 202 11.13 -5.19 -18.73
N GLU A 203 11.04 -6.18 -17.84
CA GLU A 203 9.78 -6.79 -17.41
C GLU A 203 8.95 -5.85 -16.51
N PRO A 204 7.61 -5.82 -16.60
CA PRO A 204 6.75 -4.84 -15.91
C PRO A 204 6.99 -4.60 -14.41
N LEU A 205 6.99 -5.65 -13.59
CA LEU A 205 6.87 -5.51 -12.12
C LEU A 205 8.12 -5.91 -11.32
N PHE A 206 8.99 -6.72 -11.89
CA PHE A 206 10.12 -7.29 -11.17
C PHE A 206 11.26 -7.60 -12.13
N ILE A 207 12.48 -7.59 -11.60
CA ILE A 207 13.71 -7.89 -12.33
C ILE A 207 13.97 -9.39 -12.27
N ARG A 208 14.43 -9.99 -13.37
CA ARG A 208 14.93 -11.37 -13.39
C ARG A 208 16.44 -11.38 -13.65
N ASN A 209 17.22 -11.53 -12.60
CA ASN A 209 18.67 -11.68 -12.71
C ASN A 209 19.06 -13.17 -12.63
N TYR A 210 19.29 -13.79 -13.79
CA TYR A 210 19.64 -15.21 -13.86
C TYR A 210 21.07 -15.54 -13.38
N GLU A 211 21.95 -14.54 -13.21
CA GLU A 211 23.28 -14.74 -12.60
C GLU A 211 23.19 -15.14 -11.13
N LEU A 212 22.12 -14.71 -10.45
CA LEU A 212 21.87 -15.02 -9.03
C LEU A 212 21.05 -16.31 -8.87
N CYS A 213 20.61 -16.93 -9.96
CA CYS A 213 19.73 -18.09 -9.91
C CYS A 213 20.51 -19.37 -9.61
N ILE A 214 20.22 -19.96 -8.45
CA ILE A 214 20.82 -21.23 -8.00
C ILE A 214 20.03 -22.48 -8.43
N GLY A 215 18.96 -22.32 -9.22
CA GLY A 215 18.18 -23.46 -9.73
C GLY A 215 17.37 -24.21 -8.65
N CYS A 216 16.92 -23.54 -7.59
CA CYS A 216 16.21 -24.17 -6.46
C CYS A 216 14.73 -24.52 -6.73
N THR A 217 14.20 -24.12 -7.89
CA THR A 217 12.83 -24.37 -8.38
C THR A 217 11.68 -23.87 -7.49
N ARG A 218 11.93 -23.05 -6.47
CA ARG A 218 10.86 -22.47 -5.63
C ARG A 218 9.87 -21.63 -6.45
N CYS A 219 10.38 -20.78 -7.34
CA CYS A 219 9.55 -19.98 -8.24
C CYS A 219 8.70 -20.82 -9.20
N VAL A 220 9.18 -22.01 -9.60
CA VAL A 220 8.41 -22.95 -10.43
C VAL A 220 7.26 -23.56 -9.61
N ARG A 221 7.54 -24.03 -8.38
CA ARG A 221 6.52 -24.63 -7.50
C ARG A 221 5.46 -23.65 -7.05
N ILE A 222 5.83 -22.44 -6.63
CA ILE A 222 4.82 -21.44 -6.25
C ILE A 222 3.93 -21.10 -7.44
N CYS A 223 4.50 -21.01 -8.64
CA CYS A 223 3.77 -20.69 -9.86
C CYS A 223 2.83 -21.83 -10.28
N ARG A 224 3.29 -23.10 -10.20
CA ARG A 224 2.54 -24.28 -10.62
C ARG A 224 1.57 -24.78 -9.54
N ASP A 225 2.09 -25.04 -8.35
CA ASP A 225 1.38 -25.82 -7.33
C ASP A 225 0.49 -24.95 -6.44
N ILE A 226 0.87 -23.68 -6.21
CA ILE A 226 0.11 -22.76 -5.35
C ILE A 226 -0.73 -21.79 -6.17
N ARG A 227 -0.16 -21.19 -7.22
CA ARG A 227 -0.89 -20.26 -8.09
C ARG A 227 -1.61 -20.94 -9.25
N GLY A 228 -1.19 -22.13 -9.67
CA GLY A 228 -1.81 -22.81 -10.81
C GLY A 228 -1.59 -22.14 -12.17
N VAL A 229 -0.61 -21.25 -12.28
CA VAL A 229 -0.34 -20.43 -13.48
C VAL A 229 0.56 -21.18 -14.46
N GLU A 230 1.55 -21.91 -13.94
CA GLU A 230 2.47 -22.75 -14.73
C GLU A 230 3.27 -22.01 -15.82
N SER A 231 3.62 -20.74 -15.59
CA SER A 231 4.36 -19.90 -16.54
C SER A 231 5.89 -20.07 -16.50
N LEU A 232 6.39 -20.75 -15.46
CA LEU A 232 7.80 -21.03 -15.23
C LEU A 232 8.04 -22.54 -15.24
N GLY A 233 9.23 -22.93 -15.69
CA GLY A 233 9.67 -24.32 -15.72
C GLY A 233 11.17 -24.43 -15.43
N PHE A 234 11.68 -25.66 -15.54
CA PHE A 234 13.12 -25.92 -15.48
C PHE A 234 13.51 -27.07 -16.42
N VAL A 235 14.77 -27.06 -16.83
CA VAL A 235 15.41 -28.16 -17.58
C VAL A 235 16.72 -28.57 -16.91
N PHE A 236 17.20 -29.76 -17.23
CA PHE A 236 18.58 -30.14 -16.96
C PHE A 236 19.41 -29.90 -18.22
N SER A 237 20.39 -29.01 -18.15
CA SER A 237 21.29 -28.76 -19.28
C SER A 237 22.72 -28.58 -18.81
N ASN A 238 23.65 -29.29 -19.45
CA ASN A 238 25.08 -29.35 -19.12
C ASN A 238 25.34 -29.68 -17.64
N GLY A 239 24.55 -30.58 -17.06
CA GLY A 239 24.66 -30.97 -15.65
C GLY A 239 24.14 -29.92 -14.66
N GLU A 240 23.46 -28.88 -15.12
CA GLU A 240 22.87 -27.83 -14.29
C GLU A 240 21.34 -27.83 -14.34
N THR A 241 20.70 -27.38 -13.26
CA THR A 241 19.27 -27.05 -13.27
C THR A 241 19.09 -25.62 -13.75
N ILE A 242 18.46 -25.45 -14.91
CA ILE A 242 18.22 -24.14 -15.51
C ILE A 242 16.73 -23.84 -15.40
N VAL A 243 16.40 -22.85 -14.57
CA VAL A 243 15.04 -22.29 -14.45
C VAL A 243 14.84 -21.17 -15.46
N GLY A 244 13.64 -21.08 -16.05
CA GLY A 244 13.24 -20.03 -16.98
C GLY A 244 11.73 -20.02 -17.24
N SER A 245 11.27 -19.15 -18.15
CA SER A 245 9.89 -19.17 -18.63
C SER A 245 9.68 -20.32 -19.61
N ILE A 246 8.46 -20.85 -19.69
CA ILE A 246 8.11 -21.92 -20.65
C ILE A 246 7.89 -21.42 -22.08
N ALA A 247 7.92 -20.10 -22.27
CA ALA A 247 7.86 -19.41 -23.55
C ALA A 247 8.89 -18.26 -23.55
N PRO A 248 9.22 -17.66 -24.71
CA PRO A 248 10.24 -16.62 -24.82
C PRO A 248 10.00 -15.43 -23.86
N THR A 249 8.76 -14.97 -23.76
CA THR A 249 8.36 -13.88 -22.85
C THR A 249 7.44 -14.36 -21.72
N LEU A 250 7.35 -13.59 -20.62
CA LEU A 250 6.36 -13.86 -19.56
C LEU A 250 4.91 -13.68 -20.04
N LYS A 251 4.70 -12.79 -21.00
CA LYS A 251 3.41 -12.61 -21.68
C LYS A 251 2.99 -13.91 -22.37
N GLU A 252 3.85 -14.49 -23.20
CA GLU A 252 3.56 -15.71 -23.95
C GLU A 252 3.52 -16.97 -23.07
N SER A 253 4.14 -16.94 -21.90
CA SER A 253 4.11 -18.07 -20.98
C SER A 253 2.84 -18.16 -20.14
N GLY A 254 1.90 -17.21 -20.30
CA GLY A 254 0.66 -17.14 -19.53
C GLY A 254 0.85 -16.58 -18.12
N CYS A 255 1.92 -15.83 -17.86
CA CYS A 255 2.18 -15.24 -16.55
C CYS A 255 1.06 -14.27 -16.15
N LYS A 256 0.57 -14.40 -14.90
CA LYS A 256 -0.42 -13.49 -14.30
C LYS A 256 0.19 -12.34 -13.49
N PHE A 257 1.52 -12.22 -13.47
CA PHE A 257 2.23 -11.13 -12.77
C PHE A 257 1.88 -10.97 -11.27
N CYS A 258 1.50 -12.07 -10.60
CA CYS A 258 1.13 -12.04 -9.17
C CYS A 258 2.32 -11.85 -8.19
N GLY A 259 3.56 -11.79 -8.69
CA GLY A 259 4.78 -11.59 -7.87
C GLY A 259 5.13 -12.72 -6.90
N ALA A 260 4.36 -13.81 -6.83
CA ALA A 260 4.62 -14.89 -5.87
C ALA A 260 5.98 -15.58 -6.03
N CYS A 261 6.54 -15.56 -7.25
CA CYS A 261 7.88 -16.08 -7.53
C CYS A 261 9.00 -15.21 -6.95
N VAL A 262 8.80 -13.89 -6.87
CA VAL A 262 9.69 -12.94 -6.20
C VAL A 262 9.73 -13.26 -4.71
N GLU A 263 8.56 -13.47 -4.12
CA GLU A 263 8.39 -13.69 -2.68
C GLU A 263 9.16 -14.91 -2.15
N VAL A 264 9.25 -15.97 -2.93
CA VAL A 264 9.90 -17.22 -2.51
C VAL A 264 11.36 -17.33 -2.94
N CYS A 265 11.92 -16.29 -3.58
CA CYS A 265 13.26 -16.33 -4.16
C CYS A 265 14.36 -16.18 -3.09
N PRO A 266 15.23 -17.20 -2.87
CA PRO A 266 16.20 -17.16 -1.77
C PRO A 266 17.44 -16.29 -2.03
N THR A 267 17.64 -15.82 -3.27
CA THR A 267 18.89 -15.18 -3.71
C THR A 267 18.72 -13.79 -4.29
N GLY A 268 17.49 -13.32 -4.50
CA GLY A 268 17.26 -12.09 -5.26
C GLY A 268 17.34 -12.25 -6.78
N ALA A 269 17.42 -13.48 -7.31
CA ALA A 269 17.33 -13.70 -8.75
C ALA A 269 16.00 -13.22 -9.36
N LEU A 270 14.99 -13.05 -8.51
CA LEU A 270 13.73 -12.38 -8.80
C LEU A 270 13.56 -11.34 -7.67
N SER A 271 13.44 -10.07 -8.03
CA SER A 271 13.33 -8.95 -7.07
C SER A 271 12.33 -7.91 -7.58
N ASP A 272 11.59 -7.28 -6.66
CA ASP A 272 10.66 -6.22 -7.01
C ASP A 272 11.40 -5.00 -7.60
N LYS A 273 10.75 -4.30 -8.53
CA LYS A 273 11.20 -2.99 -8.99
C LYS A 273 10.74 -1.91 -8.01
N ASP A 274 11.66 -1.04 -7.61
CA ASP A 274 11.35 0.22 -6.90
C ASP A 274 10.55 0.07 -5.58
N ILE A 275 10.68 -1.06 -4.88
CA ILE A 275 10.07 -1.26 -3.55
C ILE A 275 11.13 -1.18 -2.46
N LEU A 276 10.97 -0.23 -1.54
CA LEU A 276 11.72 -0.22 -0.29
C LEU A 276 11.14 -1.27 0.67
N TRP A 277 12.00 -2.10 1.23
CA TRP A 277 11.58 -3.18 2.14
C TRP A 277 10.80 -2.67 3.36
N SER A 278 11.17 -1.49 3.89
CA SER A 278 10.48 -0.84 5.01
C SER A 278 9.02 -0.49 4.71
N GLU A 279 8.65 -0.41 3.43
CA GLU A 279 7.32 -0.01 2.95
C GLU A 279 6.59 -1.16 2.27
N ARG A 280 7.11 -2.39 2.41
CA ARG A 280 6.69 -3.57 1.64
C ARG A 280 5.18 -3.77 1.62
N GLU A 281 4.50 -3.80 2.78
CA GLU A 281 3.06 -4.10 2.79
C GLU A 281 2.24 -3.04 2.04
N ARG A 282 2.62 -1.76 2.19
CA ARG A 282 1.98 -0.62 1.51
C ARG A 282 2.24 -0.67 0.01
N ALA A 283 3.49 -0.90 -0.39
CA ALA A 283 3.91 -0.96 -1.79
C ALA A 283 3.33 -2.15 -2.56
N LEU A 284 3.09 -3.30 -1.91
CA LEU A 284 2.56 -4.49 -2.56
C LEU A 284 1.07 -4.39 -2.90
N VAL A 285 0.28 -3.63 -2.12
CA VAL A 285 -1.16 -3.46 -2.33
C VAL A 285 -1.50 -1.97 -2.44
N PRO A 286 -1.00 -1.28 -3.48
CA PRO A 286 -1.07 0.17 -3.57
C PRO A 286 -2.50 0.69 -3.66
N CYS A 287 -3.42 -0.09 -4.22
CA CYS A 287 -4.84 0.28 -4.29
C CYS A 287 -5.54 0.39 -2.92
N ARG A 288 -5.03 -0.32 -1.89
CA ARG A 288 -5.49 -0.17 -0.50
C ARG A 288 -4.80 1.01 0.16
N ASP A 289 -3.49 1.10 0.01
CA ASP A 289 -2.64 2.12 0.66
C ASP A 289 -2.97 3.55 0.21
N THR A 290 -3.18 3.75 -1.09
CA THR A 290 -3.47 5.07 -1.67
C THR A 290 -4.92 5.51 -1.52
N CYS A 291 -5.81 4.63 -1.06
CA CYS A 291 -7.18 4.99 -0.75
C CYS A 291 -7.20 5.68 0.63
N PRO A 292 -7.66 6.94 0.74
CA PRO A 292 -7.71 7.62 2.05
C PRO A 292 -8.53 6.87 3.11
N LEU A 293 -9.47 6.02 2.68
CA LEU A 293 -10.29 5.22 3.58
C LEU A 293 -9.70 3.83 3.91
N GLU A 294 -8.53 3.50 3.33
CA GLU A 294 -7.90 2.18 3.40
C GLU A 294 -8.89 1.05 3.04
N ALA A 295 -9.69 1.27 2.00
CA ALA A 295 -10.67 0.29 1.55
C ALA A 295 -9.98 -1.00 1.08
N ASP A 296 -10.52 -2.16 1.46
CA ASP A 296 -10.00 -3.46 1.03
C ASP A 296 -10.40 -3.76 -0.43
N VAL A 297 -9.77 -3.04 -1.35
CA VAL A 297 -9.99 -3.12 -2.80
C VAL A 297 -9.85 -4.53 -3.35
N PRO A 298 -8.77 -5.27 -3.05
CA PRO A 298 -8.62 -6.63 -3.56
C PRO A 298 -9.76 -7.56 -3.12
N ARG A 299 -10.26 -7.41 -1.88
CA ARG A 299 -11.31 -8.28 -1.34
C ARG A 299 -12.65 -8.06 -2.02
N TYR A 300 -13.14 -6.83 -2.16
CA TYR A 300 -14.44 -6.64 -2.83
C TYR A 300 -14.38 -6.89 -4.33
N ILE A 301 -13.23 -6.64 -4.99
CA ILE A 301 -13.05 -7.00 -6.41
C ILE A 301 -13.07 -8.51 -6.60
N ARG A 302 -12.41 -9.26 -5.70
CA ARG A 302 -12.49 -10.73 -5.71
C ARG A 302 -13.93 -11.21 -5.56
N TYR A 303 -14.69 -10.64 -4.62
CA TYR A 303 -16.09 -11.00 -4.45
C TYR A 303 -16.93 -10.70 -5.71
N ILE A 304 -16.70 -9.59 -6.40
CA ILE A 304 -17.33 -9.33 -7.70
C ILE A 304 -16.95 -10.40 -8.73
N ALA A 305 -15.67 -10.76 -8.84
CA ALA A 305 -15.20 -11.80 -9.77
C ALA A 305 -15.81 -13.19 -9.48
N GLU A 306 -16.11 -13.47 -8.19
CA GLU A 306 -16.76 -14.68 -7.69
C GLU A 306 -18.31 -14.61 -7.73
N ARG A 307 -18.90 -13.50 -8.17
CA ARG A 307 -20.35 -13.21 -8.14
C ARG A 307 -20.98 -13.16 -6.73
N LYS A 308 -20.18 -12.86 -5.72
CA LYS A 308 -20.56 -12.64 -4.32
C LYS A 308 -20.83 -11.15 -4.06
N PHE A 309 -21.84 -10.58 -4.73
CA PHE A 309 -22.03 -9.12 -4.74
C PHE A 309 -22.42 -8.54 -3.38
N ASP A 310 -23.20 -9.26 -2.59
CA ASP A 310 -23.59 -8.85 -1.24
C ASP A 310 -22.38 -8.74 -0.30
N GLU A 311 -21.42 -9.65 -0.40
CA GLU A 311 -20.17 -9.61 0.33
C GLU A 311 -19.28 -8.45 -0.15
N ALA A 312 -19.24 -8.17 -1.45
CA ALA A 312 -18.54 -7.01 -1.99
C ALA A 312 -19.11 -5.69 -1.43
N VAL A 313 -20.43 -5.55 -1.40
CA VAL A 313 -21.13 -4.41 -0.79
C VAL A 313 -20.80 -4.28 0.68
N ALA A 314 -20.84 -5.39 1.42
CA ALA A 314 -20.52 -5.40 2.84
C ALA A 314 -19.11 -4.86 3.10
N VAL A 315 -18.09 -5.33 2.36
CA VAL A 315 -16.71 -4.83 2.47
C VAL A 315 -16.60 -3.34 2.15
N ILE A 316 -17.28 -2.85 1.12
CA ILE A 316 -17.27 -1.42 0.78
C ILE A 316 -17.88 -0.59 1.93
N ARG A 317 -18.98 -1.07 2.53
CA ARG A 317 -19.69 -0.41 3.65
C ARG A 317 -18.89 -0.40 4.96
N GLU A 318 -17.88 -1.26 5.14
CA GLU A 318 -17.00 -1.28 6.32
C GLU A 318 -16.23 0.05 6.48
N LYS A 319 -15.93 0.73 5.36
CA LYS A 319 -15.09 1.94 5.37
C LYS A 319 -15.84 3.24 5.08
N THR A 320 -17.01 3.22 4.45
CA THR A 320 -17.72 4.46 4.07
C THR A 320 -19.25 4.42 4.23
N PRO A 321 -19.88 5.53 4.69
CA PRO A 321 -21.33 5.70 4.63
C PRO A 321 -21.83 6.23 3.27
N PHE A 322 -20.93 6.65 2.36
CA PHE A 322 -21.26 7.23 1.04
C PHE A 322 -20.79 6.38 -0.16
N PRO A 323 -21.03 5.06 -0.19
CA PRO A 323 -20.47 4.21 -1.23
C PRO A 323 -21.11 4.44 -2.61
N LEU A 324 -22.37 4.88 -2.70
CA LEU A 324 -23.02 5.17 -3.98
C LEU A 324 -22.47 6.45 -4.61
N VAL A 325 -22.16 7.46 -3.78
CA VAL A 325 -21.47 8.68 -4.19
C VAL A 325 -20.04 8.34 -4.66
N LEU A 326 -19.28 7.61 -3.85
CA LEU A 326 -17.89 7.23 -4.19
C LEU A 326 -17.75 6.28 -5.38
N GLY A 327 -18.84 5.67 -5.86
CA GLY A 327 -18.86 4.93 -7.12
C GLY A 327 -18.97 5.83 -8.37
N ARG A 328 -19.20 7.14 -8.20
CA ARG A 328 -19.44 8.08 -9.31
C ARG A 328 -18.41 9.19 -9.41
N ILE A 329 -18.00 9.74 -8.26
CA ILE A 329 -17.21 10.97 -8.21
C ILE A 329 -15.87 10.82 -7.49
N CYS A 330 -15.47 9.60 -7.15
CA CYS A 330 -14.19 9.36 -6.50
C CYS A 330 -13.04 9.66 -7.48
N PHE A 331 -11.99 10.32 -7.01
CA PHE A 331 -10.78 10.60 -7.80
C PHE A 331 -9.91 9.35 -8.02
N HIS A 332 -10.28 8.23 -7.39
CA HIS A 332 -9.75 6.90 -7.65
C HIS A 332 -8.21 6.84 -7.75
N THR A 333 -7.52 7.47 -6.80
CA THR A 333 -6.05 7.36 -6.59
C THR A 333 -5.56 5.90 -6.58
N CYS A 334 -6.42 5.00 -6.10
CA CYS A 334 -6.22 3.55 -6.12
C CYS A 334 -6.03 2.96 -7.54
N GLU A 335 -6.57 3.58 -8.58
CA GLU A 335 -6.37 3.20 -9.98
C GLU A 335 -5.05 3.76 -10.54
N GLU A 336 -4.66 4.97 -10.13
CA GLU A 336 -3.42 5.63 -10.59
C GLU A 336 -2.16 4.85 -10.19
N LYS A 337 -2.16 4.24 -9.01
CA LYS A 337 -1.04 3.41 -8.50
C LYS A 337 -1.28 1.91 -8.65
N CYS A 338 -2.30 1.48 -9.39
CA CYS A 338 -2.55 0.06 -9.62
C CYS A 338 -1.34 -0.59 -10.31
N CYS A 339 -0.83 -1.71 -9.78
CA CYS A 339 0.29 -2.44 -10.39
C CYS A 339 0.01 -2.86 -11.85
N ARG A 340 -1.26 -2.95 -12.26
CA ARG A 340 -1.62 -3.30 -13.64
C ARG A 340 -1.25 -2.19 -14.65
N ASN A 341 -1.01 -0.95 -14.21
CA ASN A 341 -0.54 0.14 -15.09
C ASN A 341 0.81 -0.19 -15.76
N GLU A 342 1.68 -0.97 -15.10
CA GLU A 342 2.95 -1.41 -15.68
C GLU A 342 2.78 -2.48 -16.78
N ILE A 343 1.58 -3.08 -16.87
CA ILE A 343 1.25 -4.12 -17.86
C ILE A 343 0.43 -3.52 -19.00
N ASN A 344 -0.69 -2.89 -18.67
CA ASN A 344 -1.53 -2.19 -19.62
C ASN A 344 -2.31 -1.03 -18.98
N GLU A 345 -3.49 -1.30 -18.46
CA GLU A 345 -4.45 -0.33 -17.95
C GLU A 345 -4.91 -0.77 -16.55
N PRO A 346 -5.25 0.17 -15.66
CA PRO A 346 -5.61 -0.17 -14.31
C PRO A 346 -6.94 -0.92 -14.27
N ILE A 347 -7.25 -1.47 -13.10
CA ILE A 347 -8.59 -1.98 -12.83
C ILE A 347 -9.53 -0.79 -12.67
N ALA A 348 -10.74 -0.86 -13.23
CA ALA A 348 -11.79 0.14 -13.07
C ALA A 348 -12.46 0.04 -11.68
N ILE A 349 -11.67 0.23 -10.63
CA ILE A 349 -12.05 0.10 -9.22
C ILE A 349 -13.29 0.95 -8.89
N CYS A 350 -13.36 2.19 -9.36
CA CYS A 350 -14.49 3.09 -9.12
C CYS A 350 -15.80 2.53 -9.73
N ALA A 351 -15.73 2.06 -10.98
CA ALA A 351 -16.87 1.48 -11.68
C ALA A 351 -17.31 0.13 -11.07
N LEU A 352 -16.36 -0.71 -10.64
CA LEU A 352 -16.65 -1.95 -9.91
C LEU A 352 -17.34 -1.69 -8.57
N LYS A 353 -16.90 -0.65 -7.84
CA LYS A 353 -17.55 -0.21 -6.60
C LYS A 353 -18.99 0.24 -6.87
N ARG A 354 -19.22 1.04 -7.92
CA ARG A 354 -20.57 1.44 -8.34
C ARG A 354 -21.44 0.24 -8.64
N PHE A 355 -20.94 -0.68 -9.46
CA PHE A 355 -21.63 -1.91 -9.81
C PHE A 355 -22.06 -2.70 -8.56
N ALA A 356 -21.13 -2.95 -7.63
CA ALA A 356 -21.45 -3.66 -6.40
C ALA A 356 -22.58 -2.95 -5.63
N MET A 357 -22.49 -1.63 -5.48
CA MET A 357 -23.49 -0.86 -4.73
C MET A 357 -24.86 -0.78 -5.42
N GLU A 358 -24.92 -0.85 -6.74
CA GLU A 358 -26.19 -0.93 -7.49
C GLU A 358 -26.87 -2.31 -7.35
N HIS A 359 -26.13 -3.32 -6.89
CA HIS A 359 -26.61 -4.66 -6.56
C HIS A 359 -26.80 -4.90 -5.04
N ASP A 360 -26.79 -3.85 -4.21
CA ASP A 360 -26.99 -3.94 -2.75
C ASP A 360 -28.40 -4.46 -2.39
N THR A 361 -28.47 -5.68 -1.84
CA THR A 361 -29.73 -6.26 -1.35
C THR A 361 -30.03 -5.94 0.13
N GLY A 362 -29.07 -5.32 0.83
CA GLY A 362 -29.18 -4.92 2.24
C GLY A 362 -28.85 -6.02 3.26
N THR A 363 -28.31 -7.17 2.85
CA THR A 363 -27.95 -8.31 3.74
C THR A 363 -27.01 -7.93 4.88
N TRP A 364 -26.03 -7.07 4.59
CA TRP A 364 -25.03 -6.56 5.54
C TRP A 364 -25.64 -5.79 6.73
N LYS A 365 -26.85 -5.22 6.58
CA LYS A 365 -27.51 -4.44 7.65
C LYS A 365 -27.74 -5.25 8.93
N SER A 366 -27.93 -6.56 8.80
CA SER A 366 -28.10 -7.47 9.94
C SER A 366 -26.84 -7.60 10.81
N LYS A 367 -25.67 -7.26 10.26
CA LYS A 367 -24.37 -7.37 10.92
C LYS A 367 -23.87 -6.03 11.49
N VAL A 368 -24.56 -4.92 11.15
CA VAL A 368 -24.21 -3.59 11.63
C VAL A 368 -24.36 -3.52 13.14
N LYS A 369 -23.33 -3.00 13.83
CA LYS A 369 -23.35 -2.83 15.28
C LYS A 369 -23.53 -1.36 15.66
N VAL A 370 -24.40 -1.13 16.65
CA VAL A 370 -24.60 0.17 17.30
C VAL A 370 -24.42 -0.02 18.80
N ALA A 371 -23.53 0.77 19.40
CA ALA A 371 -23.25 0.74 20.82
C ALA A 371 -24.43 1.31 21.65
N PRO A 372 -24.55 0.93 22.93
CA PRO A 372 -25.56 1.50 23.82
C PRO A 372 -25.46 3.02 23.93
N ALA A 373 -26.58 3.69 24.20
CA ALA A 373 -26.60 5.14 24.35
C ALA A 373 -25.67 5.62 25.47
N THR A 374 -24.77 6.55 25.13
CA THR A 374 -23.77 7.11 26.05
C THR A 374 -24.30 8.29 26.87
N GLY A 375 -25.41 8.89 26.43
CA GLY A 375 -25.98 10.13 27.01
C GLY A 375 -25.22 11.41 26.61
N LYS A 376 -24.12 11.29 25.87
CA LYS A 376 -23.30 12.42 25.41
C LYS A 376 -23.96 13.14 24.23
N LYS A 377 -23.85 14.47 24.20
CA LYS A 377 -24.43 15.32 23.15
C LYS A 377 -23.35 16.02 22.32
N ILE A 378 -23.46 15.92 21.00
CA ILE A 378 -22.48 16.47 20.04
C ILE A 378 -23.20 17.36 19.03
N ALA A 379 -22.67 18.56 18.78
CA ALA A 379 -23.11 19.41 17.68
C ALA A 379 -22.13 19.30 16.51
N ILE A 380 -22.64 19.12 15.30
CA ILE A 380 -21.84 19.11 14.08
C ILE A 380 -22.32 20.26 13.22
N VAL A 381 -21.41 21.15 12.80
CA VAL A 381 -21.74 22.33 12.00
C VAL A 381 -21.29 22.08 10.56
N GLY A 382 -22.25 21.96 9.65
CA GLY A 382 -22.06 21.60 8.24
C GLY A 382 -22.43 20.15 7.96
N SER A 383 -23.26 19.94 6.93
CA SER A 383 -23.68 18.61 6.47
C SER A 383 -22.92 18.12 5.23
N GLY A 384 -21.67 18.56 5.07
CA GLY A 384 -20.77 18.03 4.04
C GLY A 384 -20.29 16.59 4.32
N PRO A 385 -19.44 16.03 3.44
CA PRO A 385 -18.93 14.67 3.60
C PRO A 385 -18.27 14.41 4.96
N ALA A 386 -17.43 15.33 5.43
CA ALA A 386 -16.75 15.20 6.73
C ALA A 386 -17.74 15.19 7.90
N GLY A 387 -18.65 16.17 7.96
CA GLY A 387 -19.64 16.29 9.04
C GLY A 387 -20.59 15.10 9.12
N LEU A 388 -21.13 14.66 7.98
CA LEU A 388 -22.07 13.52 7.94
C LEU A 388 -21.38 12.18 8.23
N THR A 389 -20.11 12.03 7.86
CA THR A 389 -19.33 10.83 8.18
C THR A 389 -19.00 10.75 9.65
N ALA A 390 -18.59 11.86 10.25
CA ALA A 390 -18.41 11.96 11.69
C ALA A 390 -19.72 11.63 12.42
N ALA A 391 -20.84 12.22 11.98
CA ALA A 391 -22.16 11.96 12.54
C ALA A 391 -22.54 10.47 12.47
N TYR A 392 -22.30 9.81 11.34
CA TYR A 392 -22.59 8.39 11.15
C TYR A 392 -21.84 7.50 12.15
N TYR A 393 -20.52 7.66 12.27
CA TYR A 393 -19.73 6.82 13.16
C TYR A 393 -19.97 7.15 14.65
N LEU A 394 -20.17 8.43 15.00
CA LEU A 394 -20.55 8.82 16.37
C LEU A 394 -21.93 8.28 16.76
N ALA A 395 -22.85 8.12 15.81
CA ALA A 395 -24.15 7.48 16.05
C ALA A 395 -23.99 6.01 16.35
N LYS A 396 -23.12 5.32 15.60
CA LYS A 396 -22.77 3.93 15.88
C LYS A 396 -22.06 3.75 17.21
N ALA A 397 -21.29 4.75 17.68
CA ALA A 397 -20.70 4.78 19.01
C ALA A 397 -21.72 5.07 20.14
N GLY A 398 -22.99 5.32 19.81
CA GLY A 398 -24.07 5.51 20.79
C GLY A 398 -24.19 6.94 21.32
N HIS A 399 -23.53 7.93 20.70
CA HIS A 399 -23.70 9.33 21.05
C HIS A 399 -24.96 9.93 20.41
N SER A 400 -25.50 10.98 21.02
CA SER A 400 -26.58 11.79 20.42
C SER A 400 -25.97 12.99 19.72
N MET A 401 -26.16 13.12 18.41
CA MET A 401 -25.69 14.27 17.64
C MET A 401 -26.81 15.05 16.96
N THR A 402 -26.52 16.30 16.64
CA THR A 402 -27.34 17.14 15.76
C THR A 402 -26.43 17.87 14.79
N VAL A 403 -26.71 17.70 13.50
CA VAL A 403 -26.03 18.37 12.39
C VAL A 403 -26.80 19.65 12.06
N PHE A 404 -26.12 20.78 12.11
CA PHE A 404 -26.64 22.10 11.77
C PHE A 404 -26.16 22.46 10.37
N GLU A 405 -27.10 22.62 9.43
CA GLU A 405 -26.84 22.93 8.03
C GLU A 405 -27.40 24.31 7.72
N ALA A 406 -26.57 25.16 7.10
CA ALA A 406 -26.95 26.53 6.75
C ALA A 406 -27.92 26.57 5.57
N GLU A 407 -27.83 25.61 4.66
CA GLU A 407 -28.65 25.53 3.45
C GLU A 407 -29.97 24.78 3.67
N SER A 408 -30.85 24.84 2.67
CA SER A 408 -32.16 24.18 2.67
C SER A 408 -32.11 22.64 2.54
N ARG A 409 -30.94 22.07 2.23
CA ARG A 409 -30.75 20.63 2.01
C ARG A 409 -29.41 20.16 2.55
N ALA A 410 -29.36 18.90 2.99
CA ALA A 410 -28.12 18.29 3.44
C ALA A 410 -27.21 17.83 2.28
N GLY A 411 -25.93 17.59 2.57
CA GLY A 411 -24.96 16.96 1.67
C GLY A 411 -23.80 17.86 1.22
N GLY A 412 -23.79 19.14 1.62
CA GLY A 412 -22.73 20.09 1.29
C GLY A 412 -22.41 20.15 -0.21
N MET A 413 -21.13 20.22 -0.58
CA MET A 413 -20.70 20.32 -1.98
C MET A 413 -21.13 19.13 -2.86
N MET A 414 -21.45 17.96 -2.30
CA MET A 414 -22.04 16.87 -3.08
C MET A 414 -23.43 17.23 -3.63
N ASN A 415 -24.17 18.07 -2.90
CA ASN A 415 -25.51 18.52 -3.30
C ASN A 415 -25.46 19.84 -4.09
N PHE A 416 -24.52 20.72 -3.75
CA PHE A 416 -24.49 22.09 -4.26
C PHE A 416 -23.41 22.34 -5.31
N GLY A 417 -22.26 21.68 -5.24
CA GLY A 417 -21.14 21.88 -6.16
C GLY A 417 -21.19 20.92 -7.35
N ILE A 418 -21.38 19.63 -7.09
CA ILE A 418 -21.24 18.59 -8.12
C ILE A 418 -22.48 18.55 -9.03
N PRO A 419 -22.34 18.64 -10.37
CA PRO A 419 -23.48 18.58 -11.30
C PRO A 419 -24.27 17.27 -11.26
N GLU A 420 -25.57 17.35 -11.53
CA GLU A 420 -26.49 16.20 -11.47
C GLU A 420 -26.18 15.10 -12.49
N TYR A 421 -25.58 15.45 -13.64
CA TYR A 421 -25.15 14.47 -14.65
C TYR A 421 -23.98 13.58 -14.20
N ARG A 422 -23.24 13.99 -13.15
CA ARG A 422 -22.19 13.20 -12.49
C ARG A 422 -22.70 12.52 -11.23
N LEU A 423 -23.46 13.26 -10.42
CA LEU A 423 -24.03 12.77 -9.17
C LEU A 423 -25.54 13.05 -9.11
N PRO A 424 -26.37 12.07 -9.52
CA PRO A 424 -27.81 12.23 -9.46
C PRO A 424 -28.32 12.48 -8.03
N ARG A 425 -29.28 13.39 -7.86
CA ARG A 425 -29.77 13.80 -6.53
C ARG A 425 -30.43 12.65 -5.76
N GLU A 426 -31.14 11.77 -6.46
CA GLU A 426 -31.74 10.57 -5.85
C GLU A 426 -30.67 9.57 -5.37
N ILE A 427 -29.48 9.54 -5.97
CA ILE A 427 -28.39 8.68 -5.51
C ILE A 427 -27.79 9.22 -4.21
N LEU A 428 -27.48 10.53 -4.16
CA LEU A 428 -27.02 11.18 -2.93
C LEU A 428 -28.03 10.99 -1.80
N LYS A 429 -29.32 11.15 -2.10
CA LYS A 429 -30.40 10.99 -1.13
C LYS A 429 -30.42 9.59 -0.51
N LYS A 430 -30.16 8.51 -1.26
CA LYS A 430 -30.10 7.14 -0.70
C LYS A 430 -29.01 6.99 0.37
N ASP A 431 -27.83 7.54 0.15
CA ASP A 431 -26.75 7.52 1.14
C ASP A 431 -27.10 8.41 2.36
N LEU A 432 -27.69 9.59 2.14
CA LEU A 432 -28.17 10.47 3.22
C LEU A 432 -29.25 9.81 4.08
N GLU A 433 -30.24 9.17 3.47
CA GLU A 433 -31.32 8.47 4.16
C GLU A 433 -30.76 7.35 5.04
N TYR A 434 -29.75 6.62 4.58
CA TYR A 434 -29.08 5.62 5.41
C TYR A 434 -28.43 6.23 6.65
N ILE A 435 -27.73 7.36 6.51
CA ILE A 435 -27.11 8.07 7.65
C ILE A 435 -28.17 8.56 8.63
N ILE A 436 -29.26 9.17 8.14
CA ILE A 436 -30.37 9.65 8.98
C ILE A 436 -31.01 8.49 9.75
N ASN A 437 -31.20 7.35 9.10
CA ASN A 437 -31.77 6.15 9.72
C ASN A 437 -30.89 5.55 10.83
N MET A 438 -29.62 5.95 10.93
CA MET A 438 -28.74 5.61 12.06
C MET A 438 -28.93 6.48 13.30
N GLY A 439 -29.89 7.40 13.27
CA GLY A 439 -30.22 8.26 14.42
C GLY A 439 -29.61 9.66 14.32
N VAL A 440 -28.98 10.00 13.20
CA VAL A 440 -28.44 11.34 12.93
C VAL A 440 -29.60 12.32 12.70
N LYS A 441 -29.66 13.37 13.52
CA LYS A 441 -30.61 14.47 13.36
C LYS A 441 -29.97 15.59 12.55
N ILE A 442 -30.64 16.04 11.51
CA ILE A 442 -30.17 17.16 10.68
C ILE A 442 -31.19 18.29 10.77
N LYS A 443 -30.70 19.51 10.99
CA LYS A 443 -31.46 20.74 10.98
C LYS A 443 -30.93 21.65 9.87
N THR A 444 -31.74 21.84 8.85
CA THR A 444 -31.45 22.74 7.72
C THR A 444 -31.84 24.17 8.04
N GLU A 445 -31.30 25.12 7.28
CA GLU A 445 -31.55 26.57 7.44
C GLU A 445 -31.19 27.10 8.84
N GLU A 446 -30.26 26.43 9.54
CA GLU A 446 -29.71 26.85 10.84
C GLU A 446 -28.22 27.20 10.68
N MET A 447 -27.93 28.44 10.31
CA MET A 447 -26.56 28.96 10.23
C MET A 447 -26.00 29.30 11.61
N ILE A 448 -24.83 28.73 11.92
CA ILE A 448 -24.08 29.01 13.16
C ILE A 448 -23.09 30.16 12.89
N GLY A 449 -23.06 31.16 13.77
CA GLY A 449 -22.23 32.37 13.64
C GLY A 449 -23.02 33.67 13.57
N GLU A 450 -24.30 33.63 13.16
CA GLU A 450 -25.20 34.79 13.17
C GLU A 450 -26.14 34.79 14.38
N ASN A 451 -27.17 33.93 14.36
CA ASN A 451 -28.23 33.90 15.36
C ASN A 451 -27.96 32.89 16.49
N LEU A 452 -27.11 31.89 16.22
CA LEU A 452 -26.70 30.87 17.18
C LEU A 452 -25.18 30.80 17.20
N THR A 453 -24.56 30.97 18.36
CA THR A 453 -23.10 30.95 18.53
C THR A 453 -22.61 29.61 19.09
N LEU A 454 -21.31 29.35 19.01
CA LEU A 454 -20.68 28.17 19.65
C LEU A 454 -20.96 28.12 21.16
N LYS A 455 -21.03 29.29 21.82
CA LYS A 455 -21.36 29.39 23.25
C LYS A 455 -22.81 29.01 23.54
N ASP A 456 -23.73 29.35 22.64
CA ASP A 456 -25.13 28.98 22.78
C ASP A 456 -25.31 27.47 22.65
N LEU A 457 -24.57 26.83 21.73
CA LEU A 457 -24.53 25.37 21.61
C LEU A 457 -24.03 24.71 22.91
N ASN A 458 -22.94 25.20 23.49
CA ASN A 458 -22.48 24.71 24.79
C ASN A 458 -23.56 24.88 25.88
N THR A 459 -24.23 26.04 25.93
CA THR A 459 -25.32 26.32 26.89
C THR A 459 -26.53 25.41 26.69
N GLN A 460 -26.79 24.91 25.48
CA GLN A 460 -27.82 23.90 25.18
C GLN A 460 -27.43 22.48 25.59
N GLY A 461 -26.24 22.30 26.16
CA GLY A 461 -25.73 21.04 26.69
C GLY A 461 -25.02 20.16 25.67
N TYR A 462 -24.54 20.72 24.55
CA TYR A 462 -23.59 20.03 23.68
C TYR A 462 -22.20 20.04 24.32
N GLU A 463 -21.63 18.87 24.55
CA GLU A 463 -20.31 18.70 25.20
C GLU A 463 -19.16 18.88 24.19
N VAL A 464 -19.41 18.55 22.92
CA VAL A 464 -18.44 18.68 21.83
C VAL A 464 -19.09 19.35 20.62
N ILE A 465 -18.33 20.19 19.93
CA ILE A 465 -18.70 20.82 18.66
C ILE A 465 -17.68 20.43 17.58
N PHE A 466 -18.14 19.94 16.44
CA PHE A 466 -17.30 19.67 15.27
C PHE A 466 -17.65 20.63 14.12
N LEU A 467 -16.67 21.40 13.67
CA LEU A 467 -16.79 22.38 12.59
C LEU A 467 -16.38 21.75 11.25
N ALA A 468 -17.36 21.48 10.39
CA ALA A 468 -17.21 20.85 9.08
C ALA A 468 -17.92 21.65 7.98
N ILE A 469 -17.70 22.97 7.98
CA ILE A 469 -18.40 23.94 7.13
C ILE A 469 -17.88 24.02 5.68
N GLY A 470 -16.72 23.41 5.41
CA GLY A 470 -16.10 23.38 4.08
C GLY A 470 -15.46 24.73 3.66
N ALA A 471 -15.11 24.83 2.38
CA ALA A 471 -14.60 26.05 1.73
C ALA A 471 -15.66 26.63 0.78
N GLN A 472 -16.69 27.24 1.33
CA GLN A 472 -17.92 27.60 0.62
C GLN A 472 -17.85 28.90 -0.20
N GLN A 473 -16.81 29.72 -0.07
CA GLN A 473 -16.68 31.00 -0.76
C GLN A 473 -15.81 30.88 -2.02
N ALA A 474 -16.14 31.62 -3.08
CA ALA A 474 -15.28 31.74 -4.25
C ALA A 474 -14.12 32.70 -4.00
N LYS A 475 -12.90 32.33 -4.41
CA LYS A 475 -11.75 33.26 -4.39
C LYS A 475 -11.98 34.42 -5.34
N LYS A 476 -11.81 35.64 -4.84
CA LYS A 476 -12.01 36.87 -5.61
C LYS A 476 -10.71 37.38 -6.22
N LEU A 477 -10.77 37.77 -7.49
CA LEU A 477 -9.68 38.43 -8.21
C LEU A 477 -9.96 39.93 -8.36
N ARG A 478 -8.91 40.75 -8.36
CA ARG A 478 -9.01 42.19 -8.58
C ARG A 478 -8.50 42.54 -9.98
N ILE A 479 -9.41 42.63 -10.93
CA ILE A 479 -9.16 43.11 -12.29
C ILE A 479 -10.28 44.06 -12.72
N ASP A 480 -9.99 44.92 -13.69
CA ASP A 480 -10.99 45.84 -14.22
C ASP A 480 -12.14 45.07 -14.90
N GLY A 481 -13.37 45.49 -14.62
CA GLY A 481 -14.59 44.88 -15.17
C GLY A 481 -15.10 43.62 -14.44
N ILE A 482 -14.45 43.17 -13.36
CA ILE A 482 -14.85 41.96 -12.59
C ILE A 482 -16.23 42.06 -11.93
N GLU A 483 -16.70 43.27 -11.61
CA GLU A 483 -17.98 43.52 -10.94
C GLU A 483 -19.19 43.58 -11.91
N HIS A 484 -18.97 43.25 -13.19
CA HIS A 484 -20.04 43.26 -14.19
C HIS A 484 -21.06 42.14 -13.92
N GLU A 485 -22.36 42.38 -14.17
CA GLU A 485 -23.44 41.43 -13.83
C GLU A 485 -23.32 40.04 -14.52
N ASN A 486 -22.84 40.02 -15.76
CA ASN A 486 -22.51 38.79 -16.51
C ASN A 486 -21.14 38.17 -16.15
N VAL A 487 -20.53 38.58 -15.04
CA VAL A 487 -19.39 37.88 -14.43
C VAL A 487 -19.92 37.04 -13.27
N LEU A 488 -19.90 35.72 -13.44
CA LEU A 488 -20.41 34.78 -12.44
C LEU A 488 -19.25 34.09 -11.71
N TRP A 489 -19.52 33.64 -10.50
CA TRP A 489 -18.59 32.80 -9.73
C TRP A 489 -18.97 31.34 -9.89
N GLY A 490 -18.01 30.47 -10.18
CA GLY A 490 -18.24 29.08 -10.57
C GLY A 490 -19.05 28.28 -9.54
N LEU A 491 -18.71 28.41 -8.25
CA LEU A 491 -19.46 27.75 -7.17
C LEU A 491 -20.90 28.25 -7.07
N ASP A 492 -21.12 29.57 -7.12
CA ASP A 492 -22.47 30.15 -7.06
C ASP A 492 -23.30 29.76 -8.29
N PHE A 493 -22.67 29.70 -9.45
CA PHE A 493 -23.28 29.23 -10.69
C PHE A 493 -23.74 27.78 -10.57
N LEU A 494 -22.85 26.86 -10.18
CA LEU A 494 -23.19 25.45 -9.99
C LEU A 494 -24.26 25.26 -8.91
N LYS A 495 -24.13 25.95 -7.78
CA LYS A 495 -25.13 25.92 -6.70
C LYS A 495 -26.50 26.35 -7.18
N LYS A 496 -26.59 27.43 -7.96
CA LYS A 496 -27.87 27.90 -8.52
C LYS A 496 -28.51 26.87 -9.43
N VAL A 497 -27.72 26.28 -10.33
CA VAL A 497 -28.19 25.24 -11.26
C VAL A 497 -28.68 24.01 -10.48
N ASN A 498 -27.91 23.56 -9.48
CA ASN A 498 -28.23 22.39 -8.66
C ASN A 498 -29.47 22.60 -7.77
N LEU A 499 -29.77 23.85 -7.42
CA LEU A 499 -31.00 24.24 -6.73
C LEU A 499 -32.19 24.46 -7.68
N ASN A 500 -32.01 24.22 -8.98
CA ASN A 500 -32.99 24.45 -10.05
C ASN A 500 -33.44 25.91 -10.15
N TYR A 501 -32.57 26.86 -9.83
CA TYR A 501 -32.80 28.26 -10.16
C TYR A 501 -32.54 28.48 -11.65
N GLU A 502 -33.34 29.35 -12.28
CA GLU A 502 -33.08 29.78 -13.65
C GLU A 502 -31.77 30.57 -13.70
N VAL A 503 -30.84 30.11 -14.52
CA VAL A 503 -29.57 30.79 -14.80
C VAL A 503 -29.50 31.07 -16.29
N ASN A 504 -29.47 32.35 -16.65
CA ASN A 504 -29.28 32.76 -18.03
C ASN A 504 -27.81 32.59 -18.41
N VAL A 505 -27.54 31.82 -19.47
CA VAL A 505 -26.20 31.62 -20.02
C VAL A 505 -26.15 32.20 -21.43
N GLU A 506 -25.12 33.01 -21.69
CA GLU A 506 -24.92 33.63 -23.01
C GLU A 506 -24.34 32.62 -24.02
N LYS A 507 -24.34 32.99 -25.32
CA LYS A 507 -23.87 32.07 -26.36
C LYS A 507 -22.36 31.90 -26.37
N ARG A 508 -21.61 32.97 -26.10
CA ARG A 508 -20.15 32.96 -25.98
C ARG A 508 -19.75 33.13 -24.51
N VAL A 509 -19.16 32.08 -23.95
CA VAL A 509 -18.80 32.00 -22.53
C VAL A 509 -17.31 31.71 -22.38
N ILE A 510 -16.66 32.45 -21.49
CA ILE A 510 -15.30 32.15 -21.06
C ILE A 510 -15.33 31.66 -19.62
N VAL A 511 -14.68 30.52 -19.36
CA VAL A 511 -14.49 29.98 -18.01
C VAL A 511 -13.03 30.16 -17.62
N ILE A 512 -12.77 30.81 -16.49
CA ILE A 512 -11.41 31.02 -15.97
C ILE A 512 -11.12 30.01 -14.87
N GLY A 513 -10.14 29.12 -15.07
CA GLY A 513 -9.68 28.14 -14.09
C GLY A 513 -9.24 26.82 -14.73
N GLY A 514 -8.29 26.13 -14.09
CA GLY A 514 -7.76 24.85 -14.56
C GLY A 514 -8.22 23.61 -13.77
N GLY A 515 -8.99 23.76 -12.68
CA GLY A 515 -9.39 22.64 -11.82
C GLY A 515 -10.69 21.95 -12.25
N ASN A 516 -11.04 20.84 -11.58
CA ASN A 516 -12.27 20.06 -11.83
C ASN A 516 -13.55 20.94 -11.80
N VAL A 517 -13.61 21.94 -10.89
CA VAL A 517 -14.73 22.89 -10.84
C VAL A 517 -14.88 23.68 -12.15
N ALA A 518 -13.78 24.06 -12.80
CA ALA A 518 -13.84 24.77 -14.08
C ALA A 518 -14.38 23.87 -15.20
N MET A 519 -14.04 22.58 -15.18
CA MET A 519 -14.55 21.58 -16.13
C MET A 519 -16.06 21.40 -15.94
N ASP A 520 -16.51 21.23 -14.70
CA ASP A 520 -17.94 21.11 -14.36
C ASP A 520 -18.73 22.38 -14.73
N VAL A 521 -18.17 23.57 -14.49
CA VAL A 521 -18.78 24.85 -14.91
C VAL A 521 -18.95 24.90 -16.42
N ALA A 522 -17.90 24.54 -17.18
CA ALA A 522 -17.92 24.60 -18.63
C ALA A 522 -18.94 23.61 -19.23
N LEU A 523 -18.94 22.36 -18.78
CA LEU A 523 -19.90 21.34 -19.20
C LEU A 523 -21.34 21.69 -18.80
N THR A 524 -21.54 22.29 -17.63
CA THR A 524 -22.85 22.77 -17.18
C THR A 524 -23.34 23.94 -18.05
N ALA A 525 -22.47 24.90 -18.38
CA ALA A 525 -22.81 26.00 -19.28
C ALA A 525 -23.22 25.50 -20.67
N LEU A 526 -22.55 24.46 -21.19
CA LEU A 526 -22.90 23.81 -22.46
C LEU A 526 -24.32 23.25 -22.42
N ARG A 527 -24.67 22.54 -21.35
CA ARG A 527 -26.00 21.93 -21.14
C ARG A 527 -27.12 22.97 -20.96
N LEU A 528 -26.77 24.19 -20.53
CA LEU A 528 -27.69 25.32 -20.44
C LEU A 528 -27.82 26.11 -21.76
N GLY A 529 -27.14 25.69 -22.83
CA GLY A 529 -27.32 26.25 -24.17
C GLY A 529 -26.24 27.23 -24.64
N ALA A 530 -25.09 27.31 -23.95
CA ALA A 530 -23.92 27.99 -24.50
C ALA A 530 -23.43 27.27 -25.78
N ASN A 531 -23.00 28.04 -26.78
CA ASN A 531 -22.56 27.51 -28.08
C ASN A 531 -21.04 27.47 -28.21
N GLU A 532 -20.36 28.51 -27.75
CA GLU A 532 -18.92 28.66 -27.83
C GLU A 532 -18.38 28.87 -26.42
N ILE A 533 -17.71 27.84 -25.90
CA ILE A 533 -17.10 27.87 -24.58
C ILE A 533 -15.59 27.72 -24.72
N ILE A 534 -14.86 28.58 -24.01
CA ILE A 534 -13.40 28.52 -23.93
C ILE A 534 -13.02 28.52 -22.45
N ILE A 535 -12.32 27.47 -22.02
CA ILE A 535 -11.66 27.40 -20.72
C ILE A 535 -10.29 28.06 -20.86
N ILE A 536 -9.95 28.95 -19.94
CA ILE A 536 -8.68 29.66 -19.88
C ILE A 536 -8.05 29.37 -18.53
N CYS A 537 -6.81 28.87 -18.55
CA CYS A 537 -6.08 28.49 -17.35
C CYS A 537 -4.64 29.03 -17.37
N LEU A 538 -4.07 29.23 -16.18
CA LEU A 538 -2.70 29.74 -16.02
C LEU A 538 -1.68 28.66 -16.34
N GLU A 539 -2.05 27.42 -16.05
CA GLU A 539 -1.27 26.21 -16.18
C GLU A 539 -1.00 25.90 -17.65
N SER A 540 0.18 25.33 -17.93
CA SER A 540 0.43 24.61 -19.18
C SER A 540 -0.43 23.34 -19.23
N ARG A 541 -0.47 22.65 -20.38
CA ARG A 541 -1.34 21.48 -20.56
C ARG A 541 -0.98 20.33 -19.61
N GLU A 542 0.29 20.24 -19.25
CA GLU A 542 0.87 19.23 -18.37
C GLU A 542 0.72 19.57 -16.88
N GLU A 543 0.43 20.83 -16.55
CA GLU A 543 0.31 21.34 -15.17
C GLU A 543 -1.15 21.55 -14.73
N ILE A 544 -2.12 21.26 -15.60
CA ILE A 544 -3.55 21.46 -15.29
C ILE A 544 -3.95 20.59 -14.09
N PRO A 545 -4.58 21.17 -13.04
CA PRO A 545 -4.94 20.41 -11.85
C PRO A 545 -6.17 19.52 -12.03
N ALA A 546 -6.99 19.73 -13.06
CA ALA A 546 -8.09 18.84 -13.39
C ALA A 546 -7.59 17.47 -13.85
N HIS A 547 -8.35 16.43 -13.57
CA HIS A 547 -8.01 15.08 -13.98
C HIS A 547 -8.07 14.91 -15.51
N GLU A 548 -7.16 14.09 -16.05
CA GLU A 548 -7.03 13.91 -17.50
C GLU A 548 -8.32 13.39 -18.17
N TRP A 549 -9.10 12.55 -17.48
CA TRP A 549 -10.39 12.07 -18.00
C TRP A 549 -11.46 13.16 -18.03
N GLU A 550 -11.46 14.12 -17.10
CA GLU A 550 -12.37 15.27 -17.14
C GLU A 550 -11.99 16.23 -18.27
N ILE A 551 -10.68 16.46 -18.48
CA ILE A 551 -10.18 17.27 -19.60
C ILE A 551 -10.58 16.62 -20.93
N LYS A 552 -10.45 15.29 -21.03
CA LYS A 552 -10.86 14.54 -22.23
C LYS A 552 -12.36 14.71 -22.52
N GLU A 553 -13.23 14.60 -21.51
CA GLU A 553 -14.68 14.79 -21.68
C GLU A 553 -15.02 16.21 -22.17
N VAL A 554 -14.40 17.23 -21.58
CA VAL A 554 -14.56 18.63 -22.00
C VAL A 554 -14.19 18.83 -23.48
N VAL A 555 -13.06 18.27 -23.90
CA VAL A 555 -12.59 18.38 -25.30
C VAL A 555 -13.48 17.59 -26.25
N GLU A 556 -13.93 16.39 -25.86
CA GLU A 556 -14.84 15.55 -26.65
C GLU A 556 -16.21 16.20 -26.88
N GLU A 557 -16.70 16.98 -25.91
CA GLU A 557 -17.93 17.77 -26.04
C GLU A 557 -17.74 19.10 -26.78
N GLY A 558 -16.54 19.36 -27.32
CA GLY A 558 -16.26 20.49 -28.21
C GLY A 558 -15.85 21.79 -27.53
N ILE A 559 -15.56 21.75 -26.22
CA ILE A 559 -15.10 22.91 -25.46
C ILE A 559 -13.60 23.12 -25.70
N LYS A 560 -13.21 24.37 -25.95
CA LYS A 560 -11.81 24.73 -26.23
C LYS A 560 -11.06 24.99 -24.94
N LEU A 561 -9.82 24.53 -24.87
CA LEU A 561 -8.92 24.77 -23.75
C LEU A 561 -7.77 25.68 -24.20
N ASN A 562 -7.55 26.78 -23.48
CA ASN A 562 -6.51 27.76 -23.76
C ASN A 562 -5.57 27.94 -22.55
N CYS A 563 -4.43 27.26 -22.60
CA CYS A 563 -3.47 27.16 -21.52
C CYS A 563 -2.45 28.30 -21.50
N SER A 564 -1.85 28.52 -20.32
CA SER A 564 -0.81 29.52 -20.09
C SER A 564 -1.26 30.97 -20.35
N TRP A 565 -2.48 31.30 -19.95
CA TRP A 565 -3.07 32.64 -20.05
C TRP A 565 -3.82 33.01 -18.77
N GLY A 566 -3.64 34.25 -18.30
CA GLY A 566 -4.40 34.82 -17.20
C GLY A 566 -5.33 35.95 -17.65
N PRO A 567 -6.41 36.24 -16.91
CA PRO A 567 -7.27 37.37 -17.19
C PRO A 567 -6.58 38.69 -16.76
N LYS A 568 -6.51 39.66 -17.68
CA LYS A 568 -5.95 41.00 -17.42
C LYS A 568 -7.05 42.03 -17.13
N GLN A 569 -8.07 42.09 -17.97
CA GLN A 569 -9.27 42.92 -17.77
C GLN A 569 -10.47 42.39 -18.57
N ILE A 570 -11.68 42.68 -18.10
CA ILE A 570 -12.93 42.35 -18.78
C ILE A 570 -13.41 43.60 -19.53
N LEU A 571 -13.59 43.46 -20.84
CA LEU A 571 -13.96 44.55 -21.73
C LEU A 571 -15.48 44.64 -21.82
N SER A 572 -16.01 45.84 -21.57
CA SER A 572 -17.44 46.11 -21.72
C SER A 572 -17.70 47.38 -22.53
N LYS A 573 -18.81 47.38 -23.27
CA LYS A 573 -19.30 48.53 -24.03
C LYS A 573 -20.82 48.60 -23.92
N ASP A 574 -21.34 49.79 -23.65
CA ASP A 574 -22.79 50.02 -23.50
C ASP A 574 -23.47 49.09 -22.47
N GLY A 575 -22.76 48.75 -21.40
CA GLY A 575 -23.26 47.85 -20.33
C GLY A 575 -23.27 46.37 -20.69
N LYS A 576 -22.60 45.96 -21.77
CA LYS A 576 -22.47 44.55 -22.17
C LYS A 576 -21.00 44.14 -22.26
N ILE A 577 -20.68 42.91 -21.85
CA ILE A 577 -19.35 42.33 -22.06
C ILE A 577 -19.17 42.12 -23.57
N THR A 578 -18.04 42.60 -24.09
CA THR A 578 -17.65 42.42 -25.50
C THR A 578 -16.45 41.49 -25.65
N GLY A 579 -15.68 41.28 -24.59
CA GLY A 579 -14.49 40.42 -24.61
C GLY A 579 -13.72 40.42 -23.30
N ILE A 580 -12.64 39.66 -23.27
CA ILE A 580 -11.65 39.65 -22.19
C ILE A 580 -10.26 39.85 -22.79
N GLU A 581 -9.45 40.70 -22.15
CA GLU A 581 -8.03 40.79 -22.44
C GLU A 581 -7.27 39.81 -21.54
N LEU A 582 -6.41 39.02 -22.16
CA LEU A 582 -5.57 38.02 -21.52
C LEU A 582 -4.11 38.45 -21.57
N ILE A 583 -3.36 37.95 -20.59
CA ILE A 583 -1.92 38.14 -20.47
C ILE A 583 -1.24 36.76 -20.41
N LYS A 584 -0.09 36.63 -21.07
CA LYS A 584 0.63 35.36 -21.12
C LYS A 584 1.18 35.03 -19.74
N CYS A 585 0.84 33.85 -19.22
CA CYS A 585 1.49 33.29 -18.04
C CYS A 585 2.72 32.49 -18.49
N THR A 586 3.89 32.82 -17.93
CA THR A 586 5.17 32.18 -18.28
C THR A 586 5.60 31.14 -17.25
N SER A 587 5.09 31.23 -16.03
CA SER A 587 5.29 30.24 -14.95
C SER A 587 4.14 30.36 -13.97
N VAL A 588 3.57 29.23 -13.52
CA VAL A 588 2.53 29.22 -12.46
C VAL A 588 3.15 29.06 -11.07
N PHE A 589 4.19 28.24 -10.99
CA PHE A 589 4.85 27.90 -9.74
C PHE A 589 6.25 28.52 -9.67
N ASP A 590 6.73 28.78 -8.46
CA ASP A 590 8.13 29.12 -8.22
C ASP A 590 9.03 27.86 -8.20
N THR A 591 10.33 28.05 -7.96
CA THR A 591 11.29 26.93 -7.91
C THR A 591 11.06 25.95 -6.75
N LYS A 592 10.19 26.30 -5.80
CA LYS A 592 9.79 25.45 -4.67
C LYS A 592 8.43 24.78 -4.90
N GLY A 593 7.82 24.95 -6.08
CA GLY A 593 6.49 24.42 -6.38
C GLY A 593 5.36 25.21 -5.71
N THR A 594 5.64 26.39 -5.13
CA THR A 594 4.59 27.22 -4.53
C THR A 594 3.90 28.03 -5.61
N PHE A 595 2.57 28.11 -5.55
CA PHE A 595 1.77 28.90 -6.49
C PHE A 595 2.18 30.38 -6.45
N SER A 596 2.80 30.87 -7.53
CA SER A 596 3.34 32.22 -7.67
C SER A 596 3.42 32.59 -9.15
N PRO A 597 2.28 32.91 -9.80
CA PRO A 597 2.24 33.10 -11.24
C PRO A 597 3.03 34.32 -11.71
N ILE A 598 3.81 34.14 -12.77
CA ILE A 598 4.59 35.18 -13.46
C ILE A 598 3.96 35.43 -14.84
N PHE A 599 3.84 36.71 -15.19
CA PHE A 599 3.20 37.15 -16.42
C PHE A 599 4.16 37.95 -17.30
N ASP A 600 4.03 37.77 -18.62
CA ASP A 600 4.66 38.65 -19.61
C ASP A 600 3.64 39.67 -20.12
N GLU A 601 3.71 40.89 -19.57
CA GLU A 601 2.81 41.99 -19.94
C GLU A 601 2.92 42.43 -21.39
N THR A 602 3.98 42.07 -22.10
CA THR A 602 4.17 42.42 -23.51
C THR A 602 3.38 41.51 -24.44
N ILE A 603 2.98 40.32 -23.97
CA ILE A 603 2.23 39.33 -24.74
C ILE A 603 0.78 39.31 -24.23
N THR A 604 -0.09 39.97 -24.99
CA THR A 604 -1.53 40.06 -24.70
C THR A 604 -2.36 39.53 -25.85
N GLN A 605 -3.56 39.03 -25.55
CA GLN A 605 -4.53 38.61 -26.53
C GLN A 605 -5.93 39.01 -26.08
N THR A 606 -6.81 39.38 -27.01
CA THR A 606 -8.22 39.63 -26.71
C THR A 606 -9.08 38.51 -27.30
N ILE A 607 -10.03 38.01 -26.52
CA ILE A 607 -11.03 37.04 -26.96
C ILE A 607 -12.43 37.63 -26.77
N GLU A 608 -13.25 37.54 -27.81
CA GLU A 608 -14.65 37.98 -27.75
C GLU A 608 -15.49 37.04 -26.87
N THR A 609 -16.27 37.61 -25.96
CA THR A 609 -17.18 36.87 -25.08
C THR A 609 -18.32 37.76 -24.62
N GLU A 610 -19.42 37.16 -24.19
CA GLU A 610 -20.61 37.82 -23.65
C GLU A 610 -20.76 37.57 -22.14
N MET A 611 -20.05 36.56 -21.62
CA MET A 611 -20.09 36.12 -20.23
C MET A 611 -18.72 35.58 -19.80
N VAL A 612 -18.38 35.81 -18.53
CA VAL A 612 -17.18 35.25 -17.90
C VAL A 612 -17.60 34.52 -16.62
N ILE A 613 -17.15 33.28 -16.42
CA ILE A 613 -17.38 32.53 -15.20
C ILE A 613 -16.03 32.23 -14.53
N MET A 614 -15.87 32.72 -13.29
CA MET A 614 -14.62 32.62 -12.52
C MET A 614 -14.62 31.37 -11.63
N ALA A 615 -13.73 30.43 -11.92
CA ALA A 615 -13.56 29.16 -11.20
C ALA A 615 -12.10 28.98 -10.70
N ILE A 616 -11.59 29.99 -10.00
CA ILE A 616 -10.17 30.14 -9.61
C ILE A 616 -9.86 29.72 -8.16
N GLY A 617 -10.70 28.86 -7.57
CA GLY A 617 -10.50 28.29 -6.24
C GLY A 617 -11.50 28.76 -5.18
N GLN A 618 -11.35 28.21 -3.98
CA GLN A 618 -12.31 28.30 -2.89
C GLN A 618 -11.67 28.84 -1.60
N ASP A 619 -12.46 29.43 -0.72
CA ASP A 619 -12.07 29.97 0.59
C ASP A 619 -13.17 29.66 1.63
N ALA A 620 -12.83 29.67 2.91
CA ALA A 620 -13.77 29.37 3.99
C ALA A 620 -14.42 30.63 4.56
N ASP A 621 -15.73 30.57 4.82
CA ASP A 621 -16.42 31.59 5.62
C ASP A 621 -16.23 31.29 7.11
N LEU A 622 -15.30 32.00 7.75
CA LEU A 622 -14.98 31.83 9.16
C LEU A 622 -15.86 32.68 10.10
N SER A 623 -17.00 33.21 9.63
CA SER A 623 -17.95 33.98 10.46
C SER A 623 -18.53 33.18 11.64
N VAL A 624 -18.43 31.85 11.60
CA VAL A 624 -18.74 30.97 12.74
C VAL A 624 -17.85 31.23 13.97
N LEU A 625 -16.66 31.80 13.75
CA LEU A 625 -15.70 32.19 14.79
C LEU A 625 -15.88 33.68 15.14
N ASN A 626 -15.89 33.99 16.43
CA ASN A 626 -16.05 35.36 16.94
C ASN A 626 -14.71 36.14 16.84
N LYS A 627 -14.74 37.46 17.04
CA LYS A 627 -13.49 38.28 17.11
C LYS A 627 -12.52 37.86 18.21
N GLU A 628 -13.00 37.22 19.28
CA GLU A 628 -12.18 36.73 20.40
C GLU A 628 -11.46 35.41 20.09
N THR A 629 -11.80 34.76 18.98
CA THR A 629 -11.22 33.47 18.53
C THR A 629 -10.40 33.64 17.25
N GLN A 630 -9.86 34.84 16.99
CA GLN A 630 -9.01 35.08 15.81
C GLN A 630 -7.68 34.32 15.84
N ASP A 631 -7.19 33.96 17.03
CA ASP A 631 -5.98 33.14 17.19
C ASP A 631 -6.17 31.68 16.70
N GLU A 632 -7.42 31.27 16.44
CA GLU A 632 -7.77 29.98 15.82
C GLU A 632 -7.51 29.95 14.31
N ILE A 633 -7.15 31.08 13.69
CA ILE A 633 -7.05 31.17 12.23
C ILE A 633 -5.60 30.98 11.78
N SER A 634 -5.35 29.91 11.04
CA SER A 634 -4.09 29.69 10.32
C SER A 634 -4.02 30.59 9.10
N HIS A 635 -2.98 31.43 9.02
CA HIS A 635 -2.68 32.30 7.87
C HIS A 635 -3.83 33.21 7.41
N GLY A 636 -4.82 33.45 8.28
CA GLY A 636 -6.00 34.27 7.97
C GLY A 636 -7.05 33.61 7.07
N ARG A 637 -6.97 32.30 6.78
CA ARG A 637 -7.85 31.62 5.79
C ARG A 637 -8.53 30.35 6.27
N PHE A 638 -7.89 29.57 7.15
CA PHE A 638 -8.38 28.26 7.58
C PHE A 638 -8.32 28.11 9.10
N ILE A 639 -9.08 27.17 9.65
CA ILE A 639 -9.07 26.88 11.09
C ILE A 639 -7.81 26.07 11.42
N LYS A 640 -7.06 26.53 12.42
CA LYS A 640 -5.90 25.84 12.96
C LYS A 640 -6.36 24.68 13.84
N ILE A 641 -5.76 23.51 13.60
CA ILE A 641 -6.04 22.29 14.35
C ILE A 641 -4.74 21.60 14.77
N ASN A 642 -4.83 20.75 15.78
CA ASN A 642 -3.86 19.69 16.00
C ASN A 642 -4.09 18.59 14.93
N GLU A 643 -3.08 18.28 14.12
CA GLU A 643 -3.23 17.36 12.99
C GLU A 643 -3.62 15.94 13.43
N ASP A 644 -3.18 15.48 14.61
CA ASP A 644 -3.48 14.13 15.13
C ASP A 644 -4.87 14.03 15.75
N SER A 645 -5.28 15.01 16.57
CA SER A 645 -6.55 14.96 17.30
C SER A 645 -7.71 15.68 16.59
N LEU A 646 -7.41 16.55 15.61
CA LEU A 646 -8.33 17.50 14.98
C LEU A 646 -8.93 18.54 15.96
N GLU A 647 -8.40 18.63 17.18
CA GLU A 647 -8.80 19.63 18.15
C GLU A 647 -8.35 21.03 17.71
N THR A 648 -9.24 21.99 17.86
CA THR A 648 -8.90 23.41 17.78
C THR A 648 -8.24 23.86 19.08
N THR A 649 -7.88 25.13 19.18
CA THR A 649 -7.34 25.71 20.42
C THR A 649 -8.45 25.91 21.47
N ILE A 650 -9.73 25.84 21.09
CA ILE A 650 -10.89 25.87 21.99
C ILE A 650 -11.20 24.44 22.51
N PRO A 651 -11.16 24.20 23.84
CA PRO A 651 -11.46 22.90 24.41
C PRO A 651 -12.88 22.41 24.05
N GLY A 652 -12.96 21.16 23.58
CA GLY A 652 -14.22 20.54 23.15
C GLY A 652 -14.70 20.98 21.76
N VAL A 653 -13.90 21.75 21.02
CA VAL A 653 -14.18 22.13 19.63
C VAL A 653 -13.14 21.52 18.70
N PHE A 654 -13.63 20.83 17.68
CA PHE A 654 -12.86 20.14 16.66
C PHE A 654 -13.19 20.75 15.30
N ALA A 655 -12.29 20.63 14.32
CA ALA A 655 -12.56 21.06 12.94
C ALA A 655 -11.97 20.08 11.93
N GLY A 656 -12.60 19.94 10.76
CA GLY A 656 -12.12 19.05 9.70
C GLY A 656 -12.86 19.22 8.38
N GLY A 657 -12.32 18.61 7.33
CA GLY A 657 -12.70 18.88 5.95
C GLY A 657 -12.05 20.17 5.42
N GLU A 658 -12.58 20.72 4.34
CA GLU A 658 -11.93 21.81 3.61
C GLU A 658 -11.70 23.11 4.41
N VAL A 659 -12.36 23.26 5.56
CA VAL A 659 -12.22 24.43 6.44
C VAL A 659 -10.82 24.51 7.10
N THR A 660 -10.04 23.42 7.12
CA THR A 660 -8.72 23.38 7.77
C THR A 660 -7.55 23.50 6.79
N GLU A 661 -7.70 23.02 5.56
CA GLU A 661 -6.59 22.92 4.60
C GLU A 661 -6.95 23.30 3.15
N GLY A 662 -8.20 23.70 2.88
CA GLY A 662 -8.67 24.08 1.56
C GLY A 662 -9.33 22.93 0.79
N PRO A 663 -9.55 23.07 -0.53
CA PRO A 663 -10.33 22.11 -1.30
C PRO A 663 -9.63 20.75 -1.37
N ILE A 664 -10.37 19.70 -1.00
CA ILE A 664 -9.93 18.30 -1.01
C ILE A 664 -11.00 17.43 -1.69
N SER A 665 -10.65 16.20 -2.04
CA SER A 665 -11.60 15.24 -2.61
C SER A 665 -12.65 14.80 -1.58
N VAL A 666 -13.79 14.31 -2.06
CA VAL A 666 -14.84 13.76 -1.18
C VAL A 666 -14.32 12.58 -0.33
N VAL A 667 -13.41 11.77 -0.88
CA VAL A 667 -12.83 10.61 -0.17
C VAL A 667 -11.87 11.04 0.95
N GLU A 668 -11.12 12.13 0.78
CA GLU A 668 -10.30 12.72 1.85
C GLU A 668 -11.17 13.37 2.93
N ALA A 669 -12.24 14.08 2.54
CA ALA A 669 -13.18 14.63 3.51
C ALA A 669 -13.88 13.53 4.34
N LEU A 670 -14.13 12.36 3.74
CA LEU A 670 -14.63 11.17 4.44
C LEU A 670 -13.61 10.61 5.44
N GLU A 671 -12.32 10.57 5.08
CA GLU A 671 -11.23 10.17 5.98
C GLU A 671 -11.17 11.09 7.20
N MET A 672 -11.19 12.41 6.98
CA MET A 672 -11.17 13.36 8.08
C MET A 672 -12.41 13.22 8.98
N GLY A 673 -13.57 12.92 8.41
CA GLY A 673 -14.79 12.63 9.17
C GLY A 673 -14.67 11.35 10.01
N ARG A 674 -13.99 10.31 9.51
CA ARG A 674 -13.66 9.10 10.28
C ARG A 674 -12.72 9.44 11.44
N LYS A 675 -11.63 10.16 11.16
CA LYS A 675 -10.66 10.61 12.17
C LYS A 675 -11.33 11.44 13.26
N ALA A 676 -12.20 12.38 12.88
CA ALA A 676 -12.99 13.18 13.82
C ALA A 676 -13.89 12.32 14.71
N ALA A 677 -14.56 11.30 14.16
CA ALA A 677 -15.37 10.39 14.98
C ALA A 677 -14.51 9.61 15.99
N GLN A 678 -13.33 9.12 15.57
CA GLN A 678 -12.41 8.39 16.44
C GLN A 678 -11.89 9.26 17.59
N THR A 679 -11.48 10.49 17.29
CA THR A 679 -10.89 11.40 18.29
C THR A 679 -11.94 11.97 19.23
N ILE A 680 -13.13 12.32 18.71
CA ILE A 680 -14.26 12.80 19.53
C ILE A 680 -14.79 11.69 20.45
N ASP A 681 -14.93 10.44 19.97
CA ASP A 681 -15.34 9.32 20.83
C ASP A 681 -14.31 9.11 21.97
N LYS A 682 -13.01 9.11 21.67
CA LYS A 682 -11.94 9.05 22.70
C LYS A 682 -12.04 10.20 23.70
N TYR A 683 -12.23 11.43 23.21
CA TYR A 683 -12.38 12.62 24.05
C TYR A 683 -13.56 12.48 25.04
N LEU A 684 -14.65 11.85 24.61
CA LEU A 684 -15.85 11.59 25.42
C LEU A 684 -15.75 10.35 26.31
N GLY A 685 -14.61 9.65 26.32
CA GLY A 685 -14.34 8.46 27.13
C GLY A 685 -14.66 7.13 26.46
N GLY A 686 -14.92 7.12 25.15
CA GLY A 686 -15.05 5.93 24.32
C GLY A 686 -13.71 5.33 23.91
N THR A 687 -13.75 4.38 22.97
CA THR A 687 -12.54 3.63 22.53
C THR A 687 -11.88 4.26 21.31
N GLY A 688 -12.64 5.05 20.54
CA GLY A 688 -12.31 5.53 19.21
C GLY A 688 -12.20 4.43 18.17
N ASN A 689 -12.67 3.21 18.45
CA ASN A 689 -12.70 2.16 17.45
C ASN A 689 -13.99 2.25 16.62
N ILE A 690 -13.82 2.62 15.36
CA ILE A 690 -14.92 2.73 14.37
C ILE A 690 -14.86 1.63 13.30
N ASP A 691 -13.85 0.75 13.36
CA ASP A 691 -13.72 -0.31 12.37
C ASP A 691 -14.78 -1.39 12.59
N GLU A 692 -15.25 -1.93 11.47
CA GLU A 692 -16.30 -2.93 11.43
C GLU A 692 -15.93 -4.01 10.42
N VAL A 693 -16.43 -5.21 10.68
CA VAL A 693 -16.34 -6.35 9.77
C VAL A 693 -17.76 -6.78 9.45
N LEU A 694 -18.21 -6.51 8.23
CA LEU A 694 -19.55 -6.78 7.71
C LEU A 694 -19.56 -8.02 6.79
N ALA A 695 -18.43 -8.34 6.17
CA ALA A 695 -18.23 -9.62 5.48
C ALA A 695 -17.31 -10.52 6.30
N GLU A 696 -17.48 -11.83 6.20
CA GLU A 696 -16.56 -12.78 6.83
C GLU A 696 -15.16 -12.64 6.21
N ILE A 697 -14.12 -12.57 7.04
CA ILE A 697 -12.73 -12.48 6.56
C ILE A 697 -12.28 -13.88 6.16
N GLU A 698 -12.63 -14.27 4.93
CA GLU A 698 -12.19 -15.52 4.34
C GLU A 698 -10.70 -15.43 3.94
N THR A 699 -9.95 -16.51 4.17
CA THR A 699 -8.63 -16.66 3.52
C THR A 699 -8.88 -16.84 2.02
N PRO A 700 -8.44 -15.91 1.16
CA PRO A 700 -8.74 -16.01 -0.26
C PRO A 700 -8.00 -17.19 -0.88
N ASN A 701 -8.61 -17.78 -1.91
CA ASN A 701 -7.99 -18.87 -2.64
C ASN A 701 -6.67 -18.41 -3.29
N ALA A 702 -5.57 -19.09 -2.96
CA ALA A 702 -4.25 -18.81 -3.51
C ALA A 702 -4.14 -19.20 -5.00
N TRP A 703 -5.00 -20.10 -5.48
CA TRP A 703 -5.02 -20.61 -6.85
C TRP A 703 -5.64 -19.59 -7.82
N LEU A 704 -4.83 -19.08 -8.75
CA LEU A 704 -5.25 -18.15 -9.80
C LEU A 704 -5.62 -18.87 -11.11
N GLY A 705 -5.03 -20.04 -11.35
CA GLY A 705 -5.19 -20.82 -12.57
C GLY A 705 -4.52 -20.19 -13.80
N ARG A 706 -4.18 -21.04 -14.77
CA ARG A 706 -3.60 -20.64 -16.04
C ARG A 706 -4.67 -20.04 -16.94
N GLU A 707 -4.33 -18.94 -17.61
CA GLU A 707 -5.21 -18.25 -18.54
C GLU A 707 -4.39 -17.59 -19.65
N GLU A 708 -4.47 -18.17 -20.85
CA GLU A 708 -3.80 -17.62 -22.03
C GLU A 708 -4.40 -16.25 -22.39
N GLY A 709 -3.54 -15.29 -22.74
CA GLY A 709 -3.97 -13.93 -23.07
C GLY A 709 -4.34 -13.05 -21.87
N PHE A 710 -4.13 -13.48 -20.63
CA PHE A 710 -4.40 -12.66 -19.43
C PHE A 710 -3.68 -11.29 -19.46
N TYR A 711 -2.45 -11.27 -19.97
CA TYR A 711 -1.65 -10.06 -20.16
C TYR A 711 -2.38 -9.03 -21.04
N ASP A 712 -2.98 -9.49 -22.14
CA ASP A 712 -3.56 -8.62 -23.17
C ASP A 712 -4.99 -8.17 -22.87
N LYS A 713 -5.58 -8.56 -21.73
CA LYS A 713 -6.93 -8.15 -21.34
C LYS A 713 -7.01 -6.63 -21.15
N GLN A 714 -7.68 -5.98 -22.09
CA GLN A 714 -7.95 -4.54 -22.06
C GLN A 714 -8.93 -4.18 -20.95
N ARG A 715 -8.88 -2.94 -20.48
CA ARG A 715 -9.88 -2.43 -19.53
C ARG A 715 -11.26 -2.45 -20.19
N VAL A 716 -12.26 -2.91 -19.46
CA VAL A 716 -13.64 -2.90 -19.95
C VAL A 716 -14.12 -1.45 -19.97
N GLU A 717 -14.46 -0.93 -21.15
CA GLU A 717 -14.97 0.44 -21.28
C GLU A 717 -16.27 0.62 -20.49
N ILE A 718 -16.37 1.73 -19.75
CA ILE A 718 -17.58 2.06 -18.99
C ILE A 718 -18.63 2.57 -19.99
N PRO A 719 -19.81 1.93 -20.09
CA PRO A 719 -20.89 2.42 -20.93
C PRO A 719 -21.27 3.86 -20.56
N ALA A 720 -21.43 4.71 -21.56
CA ALA A 720 -21.86 6.10 -21.39
C ALA A 720 -22.87 6.50 -22.46
N ILE A 721 -23.67 7.52 -22.19
CA ILE A 721 -24.57 8.08 -23.20
C ILE A 721 -23.77 8.69 -24.38
N PRO A 722 -24.29 8.62 -25.62
CA PRO A 722 -23.60 9.17 -26.78
C PRO A 722 -23.30 10.66 -26.62
N ILE A 723 -22.15 11.13 -27.12
CA ILE A 723 -21.71 12.53 -27.05
C ILE A 723 -22.79 13.50 -27.57
N SER A 724 -23.49 13.14 -28.65
CA SER A 724 -24.57 13.93 -29.25
C SER A 724 -25.83 14.08 -28.36
N GLU A 725 -25.89 13.35 -27.25
CA GLU A 725 -26.98 13.40 -26.27
C GLU A 725 -26.54 14.03 -24.93
N ARG A 726 -25.24 14.05 -24.61
CA ARG A 726 -24.71 14.58 -23.34
C ARG A 726 -25.08 16.04 -23.10
N SER A 727 -25.03 16.88 -24.13
CA SER A 727 -25.34 18.31 -24.02
C SER A 727 -26.85 18.62 -23.98
N LYS A 728 -27.74 17.63 -24.13
CA LYS A 728 -29.19 17.85 -24.18
C LYS A 728 -29.87 17.94 -22.81
N GLY A 729 -29.13 17.78 -21.73
CA GLY A 729 -29.68 17.89 -20.38
C GLY A 729 -28.72 17.38 -19.30
N PHE A 730 -29.29 16.99 -18.16
CA PHE A 730 -28.56 16.58 -16.96
C PHE A 730 -28.72 15.09 -16.64
N ASN A 731 -29.03 14.27 -17.65
CA ASN A 731 -29.05 12.82 -17.48
C ASN A 731 -27.65 12.32 -17.09
N GLU A 732 -27.59 11.30 -16.24
CA GLU A 732 -26.34 10.67 -15.84
C GLU A 732 -25.57 10.17 -17.07
N ILE A 733 -24.31 10.57 -17.21
CA ILE A 733 -23.53 10.31 -18.43
C ILE A 733 -23.01 8.88 -18.44
N GLU A 734 -22.34 8.49 -17.37
CA GLU A 734 -21.85 7.11 -17.19
C GLU A 734 -22.99 6.22 -16.69
N LEU A 735 -23.21 5.11 -17.38
CA LEU A 735 -24.30 4.17 -17.11
C LEU A 735 -23.88 3.01 -16.20
N GLY A 736 -22.58 2.89 -15.90
CA GLY A 736 -22.03 1.80 -15.09
C GLY A 736 -21.95 0.46 -15.84
N TYR A 737 -21.46 -0.57 -15.15
CA TYR A 737 -21.31 -1.90 -15.73
C TYR A 737 -22.57 -2.75 -15.61
N MET A 738 -22.79 -3.58 -16.62
CA MET A 738 -23.63 -4.77 -16.51
C MET A 738 -22.85 -5.86 -15.77
N GLU A 739 -23.56 -6.83 -15.20
CA GLU A 739 -22.96 -7.92 -14.42
C GLU A 739 -21.77 -8.59 -15.12
N GLU A 740 -21.93 -8.94 -16.40
CA GLU A 740 -20.89 -9.63 -17.16
C GLU A 740 -19.65 -8.76 -17.39
N MET A 741 -19.84 -7.46 -17.63
CA MET A 741 -18.76 -6.49 -17.79
C MET A 741 -18.00 -6.31 -16.47
N ALA A 742 -18.71 -6.20 -15.35
CA ALA A 742 -18.10 -6.05 -14.04
C ALA A 742 -17.31 -7.31 -13.63
N VAL A 743 -17.85 -8.50 -13.89
CA VAL A 743 -17.15 -9.77 -13.62
C VAL A 743 -15.91 -9.91 -14.51
N GLU A 744 -15.99 -9.52 -15.78
CA GLU A 744 -14.86 -9.55 -16.71
C GLU A 744 -13.75 -8.59 -16.25
N GLU A 745 -14.11 -7.36 -15.91
CA GLU A 745 -13.19 -6.34 -15.41
C GLU A 745 -12.55 -6.76 -14.08
N ALA A 746 -13.34 -7.28 -13.13
CA ALA A 746 -12.83 -7.76 -11.85
C ALA A 746 -11.82 -8.92 -12.01
N LYS A 747 -12.03 -9.79 -13.01
CA LYS A 747 -11.12 -10.91 -13.33
C LYS A 747 -9.78 -10.46 -13.93
N ARG A 748 -9.60 -9.17 -14.27
CA ARG A 748 -8.29 -8.62 -14.67
C ARG A 748 -7.37 -8.35 -13.48
N CYS A 749 -7.88 -8.33 -12.25
CA CYS A 749 -7.08 -8.04 -11.06
C CYS A 749 -5.89 -9.01 -10.93
N LEU A 750 -4.68 -8.48 -10.66
CA LEU A 750 -3.46 -9.28 -10.49
C LEU A 750 -3.42 -10.06 -9.16
N ARG A 751 -4.34 -9.73 -8.23
CA ARG A 751 -4.41 -10.33 -6.89
C ARG A 751 -3.13 -10.15 -6.08
N CYS A 752 -2.60 -8.91 -6.07
CA CYS A 752 -1.36 -8.55 -5.37
C CYS A 752 -1.42 -8.85 -3.86
N ASP A 753 -2.64 -8.78 -3.28
CA ASP A 753 -2.94 -9.14 -1.89
C ASP A 753 -2.46 -10.54 -1.49
N LEU A 754 -2.46 -11.47 -2.45
CA LEU A 754 -2.10 -12.85 -2.18
C LEU A 754 -0.61 -13.04 -1.84
N ARG A 755 0.25 -12.06 -2.12
CA ARG A 755 1.67 -12.10 -1.70
C ARG A 755 1.81 -11.98 -0.20
N LEU A 756 0.92 -11.23 0.46
CA LEU A 756 0.95 -11.04 1.92
C LEU A 756 0.57 -12.32 2.69
N GLN A 757 0.06 -13.34 2.00
CA GLN A 757 -0.30 -14.65 2.58
C GLN A 757 0.79 -15.70 2.44
N ILE A 758 1.88 -15.38 1.75
CA ILE A 758 3.04 -16.27 1.65
C ILE A 758 3.78 -16.16 2.98
N SER A 759 3.90 -17.28 3.68
CA SER A 759 4.61 -17.42 4.94
C SER A 759 6.07 -17.02 4.76
N PRO A 760 6.67 -16.28 5.70
CA PRO A 760 8.09 -16.00 5.65
C PRO A 760 8.90 -17.29 5.78
N VAL A 761 10.09 -17.30 5.19
CA VAL A 761 11.02 -18.43 5.35
C VAL A 761 11.58 -18.49 6.77
N ILE A 762 11.76 -19.70 7.29
CA ILE A 762 12.46 -19.94 8.56
C ILE A 762 13.96 -19.79 8.32
N LEU A 763 14.52 -18.64 8.71
CA LEU A 763 15.95 -18.38 8.69
C LEU A 763 16.70 -19.19 9.76
N PRO A 764 18.03 -19.40 9.59
CA PRO A 764 18.85 -19.95 10.66
C PRO A 764 18.66 -19.18 11.97
N PRO A 765 18.65 -19.87 13.12
CA PRO A 765 18.67 -19.17 14.40
C PRO A 765 19.90 -18.28 14.40
N GLU A 766 19.68 -17.01 14.67
CA GLU A 766 20.79 -16.11 14.96
C GLU A 766 21.50 -16.67 16.21
N LYS A 767 22.82 -16.49 16.31
CA LYS A 767 23.66 -17.09 17.36
C LYS A 767 23.31 -16.60 18.79
N TRP A 768 22.22 -15.85 18.95
CA TRP A 768 21.78 -15.29 20.21
C TRP A 768 21.14 -16.38 21.07
N LEU A 769 21.74 -16.63 22.22
CA LEU A 769 21.24 -17.46 23.29
C LEU A 769 20.39 -16.61 24.23
N GLU A 770 19.34 -17.20 24.79
CA GLU A 770 18.62 -16.58 25.91
C GLU A 770 19.58 -16.37 27.08
N LEU A 771 19.49 -15.23 27.76
CA LEU A 771 20.33 -14.87 28.90
C LEU A 771 19.94 -15.65 30.16
N SER A 772 20.16 -16.97 30.12
CA SER A 772 19.88 -17.90 31.22
C SER A 772 21.19 -18.34 31.89
N THR A 773 21.11 -18.73 33.17
CA THR A 773 22.28 -19.24 33.91
C THR A 773 22.91 -20.46 33.22
N GLU A 774 22.08 -21.33 32.63
CA GLU A 774 22.54 -22.51 31.88
C GLU A 774 23.32 -22.12 30.62
N ASN A 775 22.79 -21.18 29.83
CA ASN A 775 23.44 -20.75 28.59
C ASN A 775 24.76 -20.01 28.86
N VAL A 776 24.81 -19.16 29.89
CA VAL A 776 26.02 -18.43 30.27
C VAL A 776 27.13 -19.39 30.76
N GLN A 777 26.77 -20.45 31.51
CA GLN A 777 27.74 -21.47 31.93
C GLN A 777 28.34 -22.25 30.75
N ASN A 778 27.63 -22.35 29.62
CA ASN A 778 28.11 -23.02 28.43
C ASN A 778 29.04 -22.15 27.54
N VAL A 779 29.21 -20.86 27.85
CA VAL A 779 30.12 -19.96 27.12
C VAL A 779 31.57 -20.33 27.43
N PRO A 780 32.51 -20.36 26.46
CA PRO A 780 33.90 -20.70 26.72
C PRO A 780 34.64 -19.63 27.53
N GLU A 781 35.68 -20.05 28.27
CA GLU A 781 36.63 -19.16 28.97
C GLU A 781 37.79 -18.77 28.05
N SER A 782 37.46 -18.31 26.84
CA SER A 782 38.41 -17.88 25.81
C SER A 782 38.23 -16.41 25.48
N GLY A 783 39.21 -15.83 24.77
CA GLY A 783 39.11 -14.48 24.25
C GLY A 783 38.12 -14.40 23.10
N GLY A 784 37.35 -13.32 23.03
CA GLY A 784 36.37 -13.09 21.99
C GLY A 784 35.54 -11.82 22.20
N ALA A 785 34.54 -11.62 21.35
CA ALA A 785 33.58 -10.51 21.51
C ALA A 785 32.17 -11.05 21.73
N PHE A 786 31.37 -10.37 22.56
CA PHE A 786 29.97 -10.69 22.78
C PHE A 786 29.06 -9.48 22.60
N GLN A 787 27.79 -9.75 22.36
CA GLN A 787 26.72 -8.77 22.20
C GLN A 787 25.60 -9.10 23.18
N LEU A 788 24.99 -8.10 23.80
CA LEU A 788 23.76 -8.21 24.59
C LEU A 788 22.61 -7.56 23.85
N LEU A 789 21.43 -8.17 23.95
CA LEU A 789 20.25 -7.75 23.20
C LEU A 789 19.01 -7.69 24.10
N ASP A 790 18.08 -6.79 23.77
CA ASP A 790 16.80 -6.61 24.47
C ASP A 790 15.76 -7.70 24.13
N GLU A 791 14.55 -7.60 24.70
CA GLU A 791 13.43 -8.53 24.43
C GLU A 791 13.01 -8.59 22.95
N ASN A 792 13.29 -7.52 22.20
CA ASN A 792 13.02 -7.40 20.77
C ASN A 792 14.21 -7.80 19.90
N LYS A 793 15.31 -8.27 20.52
CA LYS A 793 16.58 -8.64 19.89
C LYS A 793 17.31 -7.46 19.23
N HIS A 794 17.13 -6.25 19.73
CA HIS A 794 18.01 -5.14 19.38
C HIS A 794 19.30 -5.23 20.19
N VAL A 795 20.44 -5.09 19.53
CA VAL A 795 21.73 -5.04 20.22
C VAL A 795 21.80 -3.75 21.04
N ILE A 796 21.99 -3.92 22.35
CA ILE A 796 22.10 -2.82 23.33
C ILE A 796 23.53 -2.66 23.84
N PHE A 797 24.39 -3.68 23.66
CA PHE A 797 25.78 -3.62 24.11
C PHE A 797 26.67 -4.56 23.31
N ILE A 798 27.89 -4.14 23.03
CA ILE A 798 28.95 -4.92 22.37
C ILE A 798 30.24 -4.77 23.18
N GLN A 799 30.96 -5.87 23.41
CA GLN A 799 32.24 -5.82 24.11
C GLN A 799 33.20 -6.93 23.69
N GLY A 800 34.47 -6.58 23.51
CA GLY A 800 35.60 -7.49 23.38
C GLY A 800 36.19 -7.83 24.74
N THR A 801 36.53 -9.09 24.96
CA THR A 801 37.07 -9.56 26.23
C THR A 801 38.10 -10.68 26.04
N PRO A 802 39.16 -10.74 26.88
CA PRO A 802 40.05 -11.88 26.92
C PRO A 802 39.41 -13.14 27.55
N ASN A 803 38.23 -13.01 28.18
CA ASN A 803 37.46 -14.11 28.75
C ASN A 803 35.96 -13.85 28.58
N LEU A 804 35.33 -14.54 27.63
CA LEU A 804 33.92 -14.40 27.28
C LEU A 804 32.99 -14.70 28.46
N ARG A 805 33.12 -15.88 29.08
CA ARG A 805 32.24 -16.30 30.18
C ARG A 805 32.30 -15.34 31.37
N GLN A 806 33.51 -15.04 31.86
CA GLN A 806 33.67 -14.25 33.08
C GLN A 806 33.08 -12.84 32.91
N VAL A 807 33.39 -12.17 31.80
CA VAL A 807 32.95 -10.79 31.59
C VAL A 807 31.45 -10.73 31.26
N LEU A 808 30.92 -11.74 30.56
CA LEU A 808 29.49 -11.85 30.34
C LEU A 808 28.72 -11.99 31.67
N GLU A 809 29.16 -12.87 32.58
CA GLU A 809 28.55 -13.04 33.92
C GLU A 809 28.55 -11.73 34.72
N GLU A 810 29.65 -10.99 34.69
CA GLU A 810 29.77 -9.68 35.34
C GLU A 810 28.80 -8.66 34.74
N LYS A 811 28.65 -8.65 33.40
CA LYS A 811 27.85 -7.64 32.69
C LYS A 811 26.35 -7.88 32.78
N VAL A 812 25.90 -9.15 32.80
CA VAL A 812 24.48 -9.54 32.96
C VAL A 812 23.84 -8.86 34.17
N SER A 813 24.58 -8.74 35.27
CA SER A 813 24.07 -8.11 36.51
C SER A 813 23.89 -6.59 36.40
N SER A 814 24.54 -5.94 35.42
CA SER A 814 24.54 -4.50 35.23
C SER A 814 23.58 -4.01 34.13
N MET A 815 22.98 -4.92 33.37
CA MET A 815 22.13 -4.60 32.21
C MET A 815 20.79 -5.34 32.31
N PRO A 816 19.82 -4.82 33.08
CA PRO A 816 18.54 -5.51 33.35
C PRO A 816 17.64 -5.65 32.13
N ASN A 817 17.89 -4.87 31.07
CA ASN A 817 17.13 -4.93 29.82
C ASN A 817 17.67 -5.99 28.85
N ALA A 818 18.79 -6.65 29.16
CA ALA A 818 19.34 -7.71 28.32
C ALA A 818 18.53 -9.02 28.52
N CYS A 819 17.96 -9.54 27.44
CA CYS A 819 17.22 -10.81 27.40
C CYS A 819 17.97 -11.89 26.60
N TYR A 820 18.86 -11.50 25.69
CA TYR A 820 19.65 -12.41 24.87
C TYR A 820 21.12 -11.98 24.82
N PHE A 821 22.00 -12.91 24.47
CA PHE A 821 23.39 -12.62 24.19
C PHE A 821 23.94 -13.52 23.09
N GLY A 822 25.01 -13.12 22.43
CA GLY A 822 25.76 -14.02 21.54
C GLY A 822 27.22 -13.64 21.55
N PHE A 823 28.06 -14.60 21.19
CA PHE A 823 29.50 -14.46 21.31
C PHE A 823 30.24 -15.10 20.14
N GLU A 824 31.46 -14.62 19.93
CA GLU A 824 32.40 -15.16 18.96
C GLU A 824 33.78 -15.26 19.62
N GLU A 825 34.36 -16.46 19.62
CA GLU A 825 35.74 -16.66 20.05
C GLU A 825 36.69 -16.03 19.03
N ASP A 826 37.50 -15.07 19.48
CA ASP A 826 38.53 -14.43 18.67
C ASP A 826 39.70 -14.01 19.59
N PRO A 827 40.91 -14.55 19.37
CA PRO A 827 42.10 -14.16 20.14
C PRO A 827 42.42 -12.65 20.04
N MET A 828 41.98 -11.97 18.98
CA MET A 828 42.07 -10.52 18.76
C MET A 828 40.77 -9.80 19.15
N TYR A 829 40.24 -10.11 20.34
CA TYR A 829 38.96 -9.63 20.85
C TYR A 829 38.72 -8.11 20.75
N THR A 830 39.75 -7.28 20.92
CA THR A 830 39.62 -5.81 20.77
C THR A 830 39.38 -5.38 19.32
N LYS A 831 40.03 -6.03 18.36
CA LYS A 831 39.80 -5.78 16.93
C LYS A 831 38.38 -6.22 16.56
N ARG A 832 37.95 -7.36 17.09
CA ARG A 832 36.62 -7.91 16.82
C ARG A 832 35.50 -7.02 17.38
N GLU A 833 35.66 -6.50 18.59
CA GLU A 833 34.76 -5.49 19.18
C GLU A 833 34.58 -4.28 18.27
N SER A 834 35.67 -3.68 17.81
CA SER A 834 35.64 -2.54 16.88
C SER A 834 34.89 -2.86 15.59
N GLU A 835 35.10 -4.05 15.02
CA GLU A 835 34.43 -4.47 13.77
C GLU A 835 32.92 -4.59 13.96
N ILE A 836 32.46 -5.17 15.07
CA ILE A 836 31.03 -5.35 15.38
C ILE A 836 30.38 -4.00 15.66
N LEU A 837 31.04 -3.10 16.39
CA LEU A 837 30.55 -1.74 16.63
C LEU A 837 30.37 -0.96 15.32
N GLN A 838 31.34 -1.05 14.40
CA GLN A 838 31.24 -0.42 13.08
C GLN A 838 30.07 -0.98 12.25
N GLN A 839 29.83 -2.29 12.29
CA GLN A 839 28.69 -2.91 11.61
C GLN A 839 27.36 -2.37 12.13
N PHE A 840 27.20 -2.32 13.45
CA PHE A 840 25.98 -1.83 14.09
C PHE A 840 25.70 -0.36 13.70
N MET A 841 26.72 0.49 13.71
CA MET A 841 26.56 1.89 13.30
C MET A 841 26.20 2.05 11.82
N GLN A 842 26.73 1.22 10.92
CA GLN A 842 26.36 1.25 9.50
C GLN A 842 24.90 0.86 9.26
N GLU A 843 24.37 -0.06 10.07
CA GLU A 843 23.00 -0.54 9.95
C GLU A 843 21.98 0.43 10.59
N PHE A 844 22.31 1.00 11.75
CA PHE A 844 21.36 1.77 12.57
C PHE A 844 21.68 3.26 12.71
N GLY A 845 22.84 3.73 12.26
CA GLY A 845 23.26 5.13 12.33
C GLY A 845 23.55 5.66 13.73
N ARG A 846 23.73 4.79 14.72
CA ARG A 846 24.00 5.14 16.14
C ARG A 846 24.85 4.07 16.85
N MET A 847 25.50 4.44 17.97
CA MET A 847 26.11 3.49 18.90
C MET A 847 25.04 2.66 19.64
N PRO A 848 25.35 1.45 20.11
CA PRO A 848 24.50 0.75 21.08
C PRO A 848 24.40 1.57 22.37
N GLU A 849 23.23 1.57 23.00
CA GLU A 849 22.92 2.40 24.18
C GLU A 849 23.89 2.17 25.36
N GLY A 850 24.39 0.94 25.51
CA GLY A 850 25.37 0.60 26.55
C GLY A 850 26.82 0.97 26.22
N ASN A 851 27.10 1.48 25.03
CA ASN A 851 28.43 1.81 24.52
C ASN A 851 28.63 3.33 24.30
N GLU A 852 27.66 4.16 24.70
CA GLU A 852 27.67 5.63 24.49
C GLU A 852 28.85 6.37 25.17
N GLU A 853 29.48 5.77 26.18
CA GLU A 853 30.63 6.35 26.90
C GLU A 853 32.00 6.09 26.23
N LEU A 854 32.05 5.35 25.11
CA LEU A 854 33.29 5.19 24.34
C LEU A 854 33.57 6.49 23.58
N ASP A 855 34.66 7.19 23.94
CA ASP A 855 35.10 8.46 23.34
C ASP A 855 34.97 8.45 21.81
N ASP A 856 34.40 9.54 21.26
CA ASP A 856 34.30 9.85 19.82
C ASP A 856 35.66 9.78 19.05
N ASP A 857 36.77 9.61 19.75
CA ASP A 857 38.14 9.51 19.22
C ASP A 857 38.58 8.06 18.88
N LEU A 858 37.76 7.04 19.14
CA LEU A 858 37.89 5.73 18.49
C LEU A 858 37.05 5.75 17.21
N PHE A 859 37.69 6.16 16.11
CA PHE A 859 37.34 6.00 14.68
C PHE A 859 37.27 7.29 13.85
#